data_AF-A0A930XI73-F1
#
_entry.id   AF-A0A930XI73-F1
#
_cell.length_a   1.000
_cell.length_b   1.000
_cell.length_c   1.000
_cell.angle_alpha   90.00
_cell.angle_beta   90.00
_cell.angle_gamma   90.00
#
_symmetry.space_group_name_H-M   'P 1'
#
loop_
_entity.id
_entity.type
_entity.pdbx_description
1 polymer ?
#
loop_
_entity_poly.entity_id
_entity_poly.type
_entity_poly.pdbx_seq_one_letter_code
_entity_poly.pdbx_strand_id
1 'polypeptide(L)'
;MTASKPIPTLSLQRPELLAPAGSWDCAKAAIENGADAIYFGLERFNARMRAENFTEADLPELMGLLHQRGVRGYVTLNTLVFPRELAEAEQYLRTIIAAGVDAVIVQDVGLCRLIRHLSPDFPIHASTQMTITSAAGVEFASALGCQLVVLARECSLKEIRKIQRSARSLSLPLEVFVHGALCVAYSGQCLTSEALGGRSANRGECAQACRMPYDLLADGEVVDLGDRKYLLSPQDLAGIDVLPELIQAGVHCLKIEGRLKSAEYVANVTRVYRQALDRAMAALAGSGDAYHVREADRYQLEMAFSRGLYTGWFKGIQNQELVHARFGKKRGVYLGEVSRVGKDYVALRLQAPIKPGDGVVFDNSHPDRAEAGGRVYAVEPQTRDTILRFGRHDVNLGRIRIGDKLWKTSDPELDRQLRQSFAGNTPQFQRPIRIEIYGAAGEPLTAIARDEQGHLAQAQSSMPLVTAHNQPLTQERLKEQFGRLGNTPFRLGHLDNYLQGDLLLPISELNRLRRELVTQLEAQRRQPKRWQLSASASWTDLLPVPPASVPASAAQLVVLVRTWEQLNAVLDAGITRIYAEFEDPRRYRDAVALVHGYRGSTAPQIYVAPPRITKPGEQWILQQVRAANADGYLVRNYDHLTYFAGERCVGDFSLNVANPLTAAYFKQFGLERLTASYDLNVQQLQDLLQYCPPDWLEITIHQHMPMFHMEHCVFCAFLSDGTDYTNCGRPCEQHQVKLRDRVGSEHIVQADAGCRNTVFNGVAQTGAEYVQRLMELGARQFRIEFVNETPARVQHTLERYGQLLQGAISGAQLWRELRLQNQLGVTRGTLM
;
A
#
# COMPACT_ATOMS: atom_id res chain seq x y z
N MET A 1 2.88 43.13 16.38
CA MET A 1 2.90 41.96 17.29
C MET A 1 1.48 41.43 17.42
N THR A 2 1.06 40.58 16.51
CA THR A 2 -0.26 39.93 16.55
C THR A 2 -0.11 38.60 17.28
N ALA A 3 -0.70 38.52 18.46
CA ALA A 3 -0.67 37.33 19.31
C ALA A 3 -1.25 36.12 18.56
N SER A 4 -0.42 35.08 18.42
CA SER A 4 -0.83 33.78 17.90
C SER A 4 -1.92 33.20 18.78
N LYS A 5 -3.12 33.00 18.23
CA LYS A 5 -4.18 32.22 18.89
C LYS A 5 -3.62 30.83 19.27
N PRO A 6 -3.88 30.32 20.49
CA PRO A 6 -3.46 28.99 20.87
C PRO A 6 -4.09 27.96 19.92
N ILE A 7 -3.24 27.14 19.32
CA ILE A 7 -3.66 26.02 18.47
C ILE A 7 -4.47 25.08 19.37
N PRO A 8 -5.71 24.69 19.01
CA PRO A 8 -6.45 23.71 19.79
C PRO A 8 -5.67 22.39 19.75
N THR A 9 -5.15 21.99 20.91
CA THR A 9 -4.48 20.71 21.17
C THR A 9 -5.45 19.60 20.78
N LEU A 10 -5.12 18.86 19.71
CA LEU A 10 -5.79 17.59 19.41
C LEU A 10 -5.69 16.72 20.67
N SER A 11 -6.81 16.26 21.21
CA SER A 11 -6.78 15.24 22.25
C SER A 11 -6.02 14.03 21.69
N LEU A 12 -4.98 13.58 22.39
CA LEU A 12 -4.21 12.41 21.99
C LEU A 12 -5.15 11.20 21.95
N GLN A 13 -5.53 10.77 20.76
CA GLN A 13 -6.32 9.56 20.55
C GLN A 13 -5.39 8.41 20.22
N ARG A 14 -5.68 7.25 20.81
CA ARG A 14 -4.96 6.01 20.48
C ARG A 14 -5.34 5.58 19.06
N PRO A 15 -4.39 5.47 18.13
CA PRO A 15 -4.66 4.93 16.81
C PRO A 15 -5.22 3.50 16.88
N GLU A 16 -6.09 3.16 15.94
CA GLU A 16 -6.48 1.78 15.67
C GLU A 16 -5.27 0.97 15.20
N LEU A 17 -5.06 -0.22 15.77
CA LEU A 17 -4.11 -1.19 15.24
C LEU A 17 -4.80 -2.14 14.26
N LEU A 18 -4.49 -1.98 12.96
CA LEU A 18 -5.07 -2.76 11.88
C LEU A 18 -4.12 -3.87 11.42
N ALA A 19 -4.52 -5.13 11.66
CA ALA A 19 -3.72 -6.31 11.33
C ALA A 19 -4.19 -6.99 10.02
N PRO A 20 -3.30 -7.68 9.28
CA PRO A 20 -3.68 -8.43 8.10
C PRO A 20 -4.27 -9.80 8.47
N ALA A 21 -5.28 -10.25 7.72
CA ALA A 21 -5.76 -11.63 7.77
C ALA A 21 -5.87 -12.22 6.37
N GLY A 22 -5.06 -13.25 6.09
CA GLY A 22 -5.12 -14.01 4.84
C GLY A 22 -5.90 -15.32 4.94
N SER A 23 -6.24 -15.76 6.15
CA SER A 23 -6.95 -17.01 6.47
C SER A 23 -7.60 -16.92 7.85
N TRP A 24 -8.42 -17.92 8.21
CA TRP A 24 -9.05 -18.04 9.53
C TRP A 24 -8.05 -18.05 10.70
N ASP A 25 -6.93 -18.78 10.55
CA ASP A 25 -5.87 -18.80 11.56
C ASP A 25 -5.22 -17.42 11.73
N CYS A 26 -5.04 -16.66 10.64
CA CYS A 26 -4.53 -15.29 10.72
C CYS A 26 -5.52 -14.35 11.41
N ALA A 27 -6.83 -14.50 11.15
CA ALA A 27 -7.86 -13.72 11.83
C ALA A 27 -7.84 -13.98 13.34
N LYS A 28 -7.81 -15.26 13.76
CA LYS A 28 -7.66 -15.64 15.17
C LYS A 28 -6.37 -15.08 15.77
N ALA A 29 -5.25 -15.23 15.08
CA ALA A 29 -3.97 -14.71 15.54
C ALA A 29 -3.99 -13.19 15.76
N ALA A 30 -4.60 -12.43 14.86
CA ALA A 30 -4.75 -10.98 15.00
C ALA A 30 -5.64 -10.59 16.19
N ILE A 31 -6.81 -11.23 16.32
CA ILE A 31 -7.76 -10.98 17.41
C ILE A 31 -7.10 -11.23 18.77
N GLU A 32 -6.53 -12.42 18.95
CA GLU A 32 -6.00 -12.88 20.23
C GLU A 32 -4.69 -12.18 20.63
N ASN A 33 -4.06 -11.44 19.70
CA ASN A 33 -2.86 -10.65 19.96
C ASN A 33 -3.12 -9.13 19.99
N GLY A 34 -4.39 -8.71 20.01
CA GLY A 34 -4.78 -7.34 20.33
C GLY A 34 -4.96 -6.39 19.15
N ALA A 35 -5.26 -6.91 17.96
CA ALA A 35 -5.74 -6.08 16.85
C ALA A 35 -7.05 -5.36 17.25
N ASP A 36 -7.21 -4.11 16.84
CA ASP A 36 -8.48 -3.37 16.97
C ASP A 36 -9.35 -3.56 15.72
N ALA A 37 -8.73 -3.84 14.58
CA ALA A 37 -9.37 -4.22 13.33
C ALA A 37 -8.49 -5.22 12.54
N ILE A 38 -9.12 -5.96 11.63
CA ILE A 38 -8.42 -6.73 10.61
C ILE A 38 -8.83 -6.28 9.21
N TYR A 39 -7.90 -6.38 8.24
CA TYR A 39 -8.23 -6.28 6.83
C TYR A 39 -7.93 -7.59 6.10
N PHE A 40 -8.85 -7.99 5.23
CA PHE A 40 -8.78 -9.26 4.51
C PHE A 40 -9.27 -9.13 3.07
N GLY A 41 -8.81 -10.05 2.23
CA GLY A 41 -9.29 -10.20 0.86
C GLY A 41 -10.35 -11.29 0.79
N LEU A 42 -11.25 -11.15 -0.17
CA LEU A 42 -12.09 -12.25 -0.62
C LEU A 42 -11.51 -12.87 -1.90
N GLU A 43 -12.17 -13.83 -2.52
CA GLU A 43 -11.67 -14.56 -3.70
C GLU A 43 -11.32 -13.67 -4.91
N ARG A 44 -12.01 -12.55 -5.08
CA ARG A 44 -11.91 -11.64 -6.25
C ARG A 44 -11.59 -10.20 -5.86
N PHE A 45 -11.15 -9.41 -6.85
CA PHE A 45 -10.92 -7.95 -6.79
C PHE A 45 -9.97 -7.45 -5.69
N ASN A 46 -8.99 -8.27 -5.27
CA ASN A 46 -8.05 -7.90 -4.22
C ASN A 46 -6.58 -8.04 -4.66
N ALA A 47 -5.70 -7.17 -4.18
CA ALA A 47 -4.30 -7.13 -4.63
C ALA A 47 -3.39 -8.27 -4.07
N ARG A 48 -3.97 -9.34 -3.51
CA ARG A 48 -3.27 -10.53 -2.99
C ARG A 48 -4.02 -11.81 -3.36
N MET A 49 -4.30 -11.99 -4.65
CA MET A 49 -4.97 -13.18 -5.20
C MET A 49 -4.30 -14.53 -4.83
N ARG A 50 -3.02 -14.51 -4.44
CA ARG A 50 -2.27 -15.70 -4.00
C ARG A 50 -2.43 -16.07 -2.51
N ALA A 51 -3.12 -15.24 -1.72
CA ALA A 51 -3.49 -15.64 -0.36
C ALA A 51 -4.60 -16.68 -0.41
N GLU A 52 -4.77 -17.44 0.67
CA GLU A 52 -5.91 -18.36 0.82
C GLU A 52 -7.23 -17.60 0.65
N ASN A 53 -7.33 -16.41 1.28
CA ASN A 53 -8.50 -15.52 1.26
C ASN A 53 -9.77 -16.17 1.82
N PHE A 54 -10.77 -15.33 2.12
CA PHE A 54 -12.08 -15.81 2.56
C PHE A 54 -13.04 -15.87 1.37
N THR A 55 -14.07 -16.70 1.46
CA THR A 55 -15.16 -16.76 0.49
C THR A 55 -16.29 -15.80 0.88
N GLU A 56 -17.22 -15.55 -0.04
CA GLU A 56 -18.46 -14.82 0.28
C GLU A 56 -19.29 -15.51 1.37
N ALA A 57 -19.26 -16.84 1.42
CA ALA A 57 -20.01 -17.63 2.39
C ALA A 57 -19.43 -17.55 3.81
N ASP A 58 -18.13 -17.28 3.94
CA ASP A 58 -17.47 -17.11 5.24
C ASP A 58 -17.85 -15.79 5.93
N LEU A 59 -18.28 -14.78 5.16
CA LEU A 59 -18.46 -13.41 5.67
C LEU A 59 -19.37 -13.29 6.89
N PRO A 60 -20.58 -13.89 6.93
CA PRO A 60 -21.46 -13.74 8.10
C PRO A 60 -20.85 -14.30 9.39
N GLU A 61 -20.15 -15.44 9.30
CA GLU A 61 -19.49 -16.05 10.45
C GLU A 61 -18.27 -15.23 10.89
N LEU A 62 -17.43 -14.81 9.93
CA LEU A 62 -16.25 -14.02 10.20
C LEU A 62 -16.62 -12.68 10.85
N MET A 63 -17.58 -11.93 10.28
CA MET A 63 -18.02 -10.65 10.84
C MET A 63 -18.63 -10.82 12.23
N GLY A 64 -19.46 -11.86 12.42
CA GLY A 64 -20.01 -12.19 13.73
C GLY A 64 -18.93 -12.48 14.79
N LEU A 65 -17.88 -13.24 14.42
CA LEU A 65 -16.73 -13.51 15.29
C LEU A 65 -15.98 -12.22 15.62
N LEU A 66 -15.67 -11.40 14.61
CA LEU A 66 -14.93 -10.16 14.77
C LEU A 66 -15.66 -9.20 15.71
N HIS A 67 -16.94 -8.93 15.44
CA HIS A 67 -17.72 -8.00 16.25
C HIS A 67 -17.95 -8.51 17.67
N GLN A 68 -18.19 -9.82 17.88
CA GLN A 68 -18.23 -10.43 19.22
C GLN A 68 -16.94 -10.14 20.01
N ARG A 69 -15.79 -10.18 19.34
CA ARG A 69 -14.46 -9.91 19.91
C ARG A 69 -14.11 -8.41 19.97
N GLY A 70 -15.03 -7.55 19.56
CA GLY A 70 -14.84 -6.11 19.51
C GLY A 70 -13.78 -5.67 18.49
N VAL A 71 -13.64 -6.41 17.40
CA VAL A 71 -12.70 -6.17 16.29
C VAL A 71 -13.51 -5.77 15.06
N ARG A 72 -13.03 -4.77 14.30
CA ARG A 72 -13.65 -4.39 13.01
C ARG A 72 -13.08 -5.21 11.85
N GLY A 73 -13.89 -5.45 10.81
CA GLY A 73 -13.50 -6.17 9.61
C GLY A 73 -13.56 -5.31 8.35
N TYR A 74 -12.42 -5.15 7.67
CA TYR A 74 -12.33 -4.38 6.43
C TYR A 74 -12.01 -5.27 5.23
N VAL A 75 -12.88 -5.28 4.23
CA VAL A 75 -12.68 -6.06 2.99
C VAL A 75 -11.86 -5.25 2.00
N THR A 76 -10.86 -5.85 1.36
CA THR A 76 -10.11 -5.15 0.30
C THR A 76 -10.70 -5.42 -1.08
N LEU A 77 -11.14 -4.36 -1.75
CA LEU A 77 -11.54 -4.29 -3.16
C LEU A 77 -10.61 -3.33 -3.90
N ASN A 78 -9.31 -3.57 -3.76
CA ASN A 78 -8.26 -2.62 -4.05
C ASN A 78 -7.56 -2.84 -5.38
N THR A 79 -8.20 -3.52 -6.34
CA THR A 79 -7.71 -3.66 -7.71
C THR A 79 -8.45 -2.72 -8.67
N LEU A 80 -7.92 -2.54 -9.88
CA LEU A 80 -8.70 -1.92 -10.95
C LEU A 80 -9.83 -2.87 -11.35
N VAL A 81 -10.97 -2.33 -11.76
CA VAL A 81 -12.10 -3.11 -12.29
C VAL A 81 -12.25 -2.79 -13.78
N PHE A 82 -12.35 -3.81 -14.61
CA PHE A 82 -12.50 -3.67 -16.07
C PHE A 82 -13.97 -3.67 -16.49
N PRO A 83 -14.32 -3.19 -17.71
CA PRO A 83 -15.71 -2.93 -18.07
C PRO A 83 -16.64 -4.15 -17.93
N ARG A 84 -16.21 -5.33 -18.38
CA ARG A 84 -16.99 -6.58 -18.27
C ARG A 84 -17.08 -7.14 -16.86
N GLU A 85 -16.29 -6.64 -15.92
CA GLU A 85 -16.26 -7.07 -14.52
C GLU A 85 -17.20 -6.23 -13.64
N LEU A 86 -17.80 -5.15 -14.15
CA LEU A 86 -18.62 -4.22 -13.36
C LEU A 86 -19.88 -4.86 -12.78
N ALA A 87 -20.57 -5.70 -13.56
CA ALA A 87 -21.76 -6.40 -13.09
C ALA A 87 -21.44 -7.39 -11.95
N GLU A 88 -20.32 -8.09 -12.08
CA GLU A 88 -19.83 -9.02 -11.05
C GLU A 88 -19.38 -8.26 -9.79
N ALA A 89 -18.67 -7.14 -9.95
CA ALA A 89 -18.25 -6.28 -8.85
C ALA A 89 -19.44 -5.69 -8.07
N GLU A 90 -20.52 -5.30 -8.76
CA GLU A 90 -21.77 -4.87 -8.11
C GLU A 90 -22.34 -5.97 -7.21
N GLN A 91 -22.51 -7.19 -7.74
CA GLN A 91 -23.09 -8.29 -6.98
C GLN A 91 -22.24 -8.61 -5.74
N TYR A 92 -20.92 -8.59 -5.92
CA TYR A 92 -19.97 -8.80 -4.84
C TYR A 92 -20.08 -7.75 -3.73
N LEU A 93 -20.21 -6.47 -4.12
CA LEU A 93 -20.44 -5.37 -3.17
C LEU A 93 -21.73 -5.55 -2.37
N ARG A 94 -22.81 -5.98 -3.01
CA ARG A 94 -24.09 -6.23 -2.32
C ARG A 94 -23.94 -7.30 -1.24
N THR A 95 -23.24 -8.40 -1.52
CA THR A 95 -22.95 -9.45 -0.52
C THR A 95 -22.14 -8.89 0.64
N ILE A 96 -21.06 -8.15 0.35
CA ILE A 96 -20.18 -7.53 1.35
C ILE A 96 -20.96 -6.58 2.27
N ILE A 97 -21.79 -5.72 1.69
CA ILE A 97 -22.61 -4.75 2.43
C ILE A 97 -23.64 -5.47 3.31
N ALA A 98 -24.33 -6.47 2.76
CA ALA A 98 -25.35 -7.23 3.48
C ALA A 98 -24.78 -8.04 4.65
N ALA A 99 -23.53 -8.48 4.57
CA ALA A 99 -22.84 -9.21 5.63
C ALA A 99 -22.43 -8.33 6.83
N GLY A 100 -22.62 -7.00 6.75
CA GLY A 100 -22.29 -6.08 7.84
C GLY A 100 -20.81 -5.79 7.99
N VAL A 101 -20.03 -5.91 6.91
CA VAL A 101 -18.62 -5.47 6.84
C VAL A 101 -18.48 -4.02 7.31
N ASP A 102 -17.40 -3.67 8.00
CA ASP A 102 -17.26 -2.33 8.59
C ASP A 102 -16.84 -1.27 7.56
N ALA A 103 -16.04 -1.66 6.56
CA ALA A 103 -15.63 -0.82 5.45
C ALA A 103 -15.03 -1.65 4.31
N VAL A 104 -15.01 -1.08 3.10
CA VAL A 104 -14.18 -1.60 1.98
C VAL A 104 -12.99 -0.70 1.71
N ILE A 105 -11.82 -1.29 1.45
CA ILE A 105 -10.60 -0.58 1.04
C ILE A 105 -10.50 -0.61 -0.49
N VAL A 106 -10.61 0.55 -1.14
CA VAL A 106 -10.86 0.67 -2.60
C VAL A 106 -9.78 1.50 -3.30
N GLN A 107 -9.33 1.05 -4.48
CA GLN A 107 -8.45 1.82 -5.37
C GLN A 107 -9.25 2.46 -6.51
N ASP A 108 -10.18 1.71 -7.10
CA ASP A 108 -10.88 2.09 -8.32
C ASP A 108 -11.89 3.23 -8.06
N VAL A 109 -11.72 4.34 -8.78
CA VAL A 109 -12.56 5.55 -8.65
C VAL A 109 -14.01 5.26 -9.06
N GLY A 110 -14.20 4.50 -10.14
CA GLY A 110 -15.52 4.05 -10.59
C GLY A 110 -16.22 3.19 -9.55
N LEU A 111 -15.48 2.31 -8.86
CA LEU A 111 -16.01 1.48 -7.80
C LEU A 111 -16.44 2.30 -6.58
N CYS A 112 -15.71 3.36 -6.21
CA CYS A 112 -16.15 4.28 -5.14
C CYS A 112 -17.52 4.89 -5.46
N ARG A 113 -17.72 5.32 -6.71
CA ARG A 113 -19.02 5.85 -7.17
C ARG A 113 -20.12 4.81 -7.17
N LEU A 114 -19.82 3.59 -7.61
CA LEU A 114 -20.76 2.47 -7.58
C LEU A 114 -21.20 2.17 -6.14
N ILE A 115 -20.26 2.11 -5.19
CA ILE A 115 -20.58 1.90 -3.78
C ILE A 115 -21.53 2.99 -3.26
N ARG A 116 -21.24 4.27 -3.56
CA ARG A 116 -22.12 5.37 -3.14
C ARG A 116 -23.51 5.30 -3.73
N HIS A 117 -23.63 4.84 -4.97
CA HIS A 117 -24.91 4.64 -5.65
C HIS A 117 -25.71 3.47 -5.05
N LEU A 118 -25.04 2.37 -4.72
CA LEU A 118 -25.66 1.19 -4.11
C LEU A 118 -26.01 1.41 -2.63
N SER A 119 -25.14 2.08 -1.89
CA SER A 119 -25.23 2.30 -0.45
C SER A 119 -24.63 3.67 -0.08
N PRO A 120 -25.48 4.67 0.18
CA PRO A 120 -25.02 6.02 0.52
C PRO A 120 -24.20 6.10 1.81
N ASP A 121 -24.43 5.19 2.77
CA ASP A 121 -23.84 5.20 4.11
C ASP A 121 -22.76 4.13 4.36
N PHE A 122 -22.56 3.15 3.46
CA PHE A 122 -21.54 2.11 3.65
C PHE A 122 -20.10 2.65 3.58
N PRO A 123 -19.22 2.47 4.57
CA PRO A 123 -17.90 3.11 4.59
C PRO A 123 -16.91 2.63 3.52
N ILE A 124 -16.18 3.58 2.93
CA ILE A 124 -15.12 3.38 1.94
C ILE A 124 -13.81 3.95 2.52
N HIS A 125 -12.76 3.15 2.52
CA HIS A 125 -11.40 3.59 2.83
C HIS A 125 -10.60 3.69 1.52
N ALA A 126 -10.02 4.84 1.24
CA ALA A 126 -9.17 5.04 0.06
C ALA A 126 -7.87 4.24 0.22
N SER A 127 -7.63 3.30 -0.69
CA SER A 127 -6.46 2.42 -0.67
C SER A 127 -5.16 3.20 -0.90
N THR A 128 -4.05 2.73 -0.34
CA THR A 128 -2.69 3.25 -0.63
C THR A 128 -2.37 3.22 -2.13
N GLN A 129 -3.07 2.35 -2.86
CA GLN A 129 -3.00 2.24 -4.31
C GLN A 129 -3.58 3.44 -5.08
N MET A 130 -4.34 4.34 -4.43
CA MET A 130 -4.70 5.64 -5.01
C MET A 130 -3.52 6.63 -5.02
N THR A 131 -2.37 6.26 -4.44
CA THR A 131 -1.15 7.08 -4.43
C THR A 131 -1.34 8.47 -3.79
N ILE A 132 -2.16 8.58 -2.74
CA ILE A 132 -2.42 9.86 -2.09
C ILE A 132 -1.21 10.29 -1.25
N THR A 133 -0.62 11.42 -1.64
CA THR A 133 0.62 11.99 -1.07
C THR A 133 0.46 13.43 -0.59
N SER A 134 -0.72 14.04 -0.76
CA SER A 134 -0.97 15.47 -0.58
C SER A 134 -2.33 15.75 0.04
N ALA A 135 -2.59 17.02 0.41
CA ALA A 135 -3.90 17.45 0.89
C ALA A 135 -4.97 17.43 -0.23
N ALA A 136 -4.61 17.79 -1.47
CA ALA A 136 -5.52 17.72 -2.61
C ALA A 136 -5.97 16.28 -2.89
N GLY A 137 -5.09 15.29 -2.69
CA GLY A 137 -5.48 13.89 -2.78
C GLY A 137 -6.43 13.44 -1.66
N VAL A 138 -6.30 13.98 -0.45
CA VAL A 138 -7.25 13.74 0.66
C VAL A 138 -8.61 14.39 0.36
N GLU A 139 -8.61 15.61 -0.18
CA GLU A 139 -9.82 16.31 -0.65
C GLU A 139 -10.54 15.51 -1.76
N PHE A 140 -9.78 15.00 -2.73
CA PHE A 140 -10.30 14.15 -3.79
C PHE A 140 -10.97 12.87 -3.24
N ALA A 141 -10.31 12.17 -2.31
CA ALA A 141 -10.90 10.99 -1.66
C ALA A 141 -12.17 11.35 -0.86
N SER A 142 -12.17 12.49 -0.17
CA SER A 142 -13.36 12.99 0.53
C SER A 142 -14.51 13.25 -0.45
N ALA A 143 -14.25 13.86 -1.61
CA ALA A 143 -15.25 14.12 -2.64
C ALA A 143 -15.80 12.85 -3.30
N LEU A 144 -15.05 11.74 -3.27
CA LEU A 144 -15.51 10.41 -3.67
C LEU A 144 -16.37 9.71 -2.60
N GLY A 145 -16.53 10.31 -1.42
CA GLY A 145 -17.28 9.74 -0.31
C GLY A 145 -16.49 8.67 0.46
N CYS A 146 -15.16 8.73 0.44
CA CYS A 146 -14.31 7.97 1.36
C CYS A 146 -14.36 8.57 2.77
N GLN A 147 -14.26 7.72 3.79
CA GLN A 147 -14.28 8.08 5.21
C GLN A 147 -12.93 7.87 5.90
N LEU A 148 -11.91 7.39 5.18
CA LEU A 148 -10.53 7.28 5.66
C LEU A 148 -9.59 7.24 4.45
N VAL A 149 -8.38 7.78 4.60
CA VAL A 149 -7.34 7.75 3.56
C VAL A 149 -6.11 6.98 4.04
N VAL A 150 -5.74 5.94 3.30
CA VAL A 150 -4.46 5.26 3.45
C VAL A 150 -3.41 6.00 2.63
N LEU A 151 -2.48 6.68 3.30
CA LEU A 151 -1.44 7.45 2.62
C LEU A 151 -0.45 6.54 1.86
N ALA A 152 0.21 7.11 0.86
CA ALA A 152 1.36 6.50 0.22
C ALA A 152 2.49 6.29 1.25
N ARG A 153 3.24 5.18 1.11
CA ARG A 153 4.26 4.75 2.09
C ARG A 153 5.51 5.62 2.08
N GLU A 154 5.64 6.41 1.02
CA GLU A 154 6.72 7.35 0.74
C GLU A 154 6.53 8.69 1.49
N CYS A 155 5.42 8.88 2.20
CA CYS A 155 5.17 10.08 3.01
C CYS A 155 5.97 10.06 4.33
N SER A 156 6.81 11.07 4.52
CA SER A 156 7.53 11.33 5.77
C SER A 156 6.63 11.90 6.86
N LEU A 157 7.06 11.84 8.12
CA LEU A 157 6.36 12.47 9.25
C LEU A 157 6.15 13.98 9.05
N LYS A 158 7.10 14.65 8.39
CA LYS A 158 6.97 16.08 8.06
C LYS A 158 5.83 16.32 7.08
N GLU A 159 5.70 15.47 6.07
CA GLU A 159 4.64 15.54 5.06
C GLU A 159 3.28 15.13 5.66
N ILE A 160 3.22 14.04 6.43
CA ILE A 160 2.00 13.59 7.13
C ILE A 160 1.43 14.72 8.01
N ARG A 161 2.27 15.40 8.80
CA ARG A 161 1.84 16.54 9.62
C ARG A 161 1.32 17.71 8.78
N LYS A 162 1.92 17.98 7.62
CA LYS A 162 1.43 19.01 6.70
C LYS A 162 0.06 18.64 6.13
N ILE A 163 -0.11 17.40 5.67
CA ILE A 163 -1.38 16.87 5.15
C ILE A 163 -2.46 16.97 6.22
N GLN A 164 -2.21 16.47 7.43
CA GLN A 164 -3.16 16.52 8.55
C GLN A 164 -3.58 17.95 8.90
N ARG A 165 -2.65 18.91 8.84
CA ARG A 165 -2.94 20.33 9.10
C ARG A 165 -3.80 20.95 8.00
N SER A 166 -3.47 20.69 6.74
CA SER A 166 -4.19 21.25 5.59
C SER A 166 -5.58 20.64 5.42
N ALA A 167 -5.72 19.33 5.62
CA ALA A 167 -6.99 18.61 5.50
C ALA A 167 -7.84 18.63 6.79
N ARG A 168 -7.47 19.43 7.80
CA ARG A 168 -8.13 19.43 9.11
C ARG A 168 -9.63 19.80 9.02
N SER A 169 -10.01 20.64 8.06
CA SER A 169 -11.40 21.04 7.82
C SER A 169 -12.29 19.87 7.36
N LEU A 170 -11.71 18.87 6.70
CA LEU A 170 -12.44 17.69 6.23
C LEU A 170 -12.67 16.67 7.35
N SER A 171 -11.91 16.74 8.44
CA SER A 171 -11.92 15.77 9.53
C SER A 171 -11.76 14.31 9.06
N LEU A 172 -11.08 14.08 7.93
CA LEU A 172 -10.90 12.75 7.35
C LEU A 172 -9.72 12.01 8.02
N PRO A 173 -9.95 10.86 8.69
CA PRO A 173 -8.91 10.04 9.29
C PRO A 173 -7.81 9.61 8.31
N LEU A 174 -6.56 9.59 8.80
CA LEU A 174 -5.40 9.10 8.05
C LEU A 174 -4.94 7.73 8.58
N GLU A 175 -4.67 6.80 7.68
CA GLU A 175 -4.04 5.51 7.93
C GLU A 175 -2.65 5.47 7.29
N VAL A 176 -1.69 4.84 7.97
CA VAL A 176 -0.35 4.60 7.44
C VAL A 176 0.08 3.16 7.66
N PHE A 177 0.85 2.60 6.74
CA PHE A 177 1.55 1.34 7.00
C PHE A 177 2.67 1.58 8.01
N VAL A 178 2.77 0.71 9.02
CA VAL A 178 3.80 0.82 10.07
C VAL A 178 4.75 -0.37 10.10
N HIS A 179 4.40 -1.50 9.48
CA HIS A 179 5.26 -2.68 9.46
C HIS A 179 5.13 -3.50 8.18
N GLY A 180 6.20 -4.22 7.84
CA GLY A 180 6.19 -5.28 6.83
C GLY A 180 6.86 -4.87 5.51
N ALA A 181 6.59 -5.62 4.45
CA ALA A 181 7.27 -5.45 3.17
C ALA A 181 7.07 -4.05 2.56
N LEU A 182 8.15 -3.27 2.43
CA LEU A 182 8.14 -1.98 1.74
C LEU A 182 8.26 -2.17 0.23
N CYS A 183 7.45 -1.46 -0.56
CA CYS A 183 7.62 -1.44 -2.01
C CYS A 183 8.60 -0.32 -2.37
N VAL A 184 9.42 -0.54 -3.39
CA VAL A 184 10.29 0.52 -3.92
C VAL A 184 9.50 1.51 -4.77
N ALA A 185 8.46 1.02 -5.45
CA ALA A 185 7.60 1.81 -6.31
C ALA A 185 6.34 2.28 -5.58
N TYR A 186 5.87 3.46 -5.97
CA TYR A 186 4.59 4.02 -5.54
C TYR A 186 3.44 3.02 -5.81
N SER A 187 2.68 2.71 -4.76
CA SER A 187 1.53 1.80 -4.83
C SER A 187 0.51 2.29 -5.85
N GLY A 188 0.09 1.46 -6.80
CA GLY A 188 -0.86 1.83 -7.87
C GLY A 188 -0.19 2.42 -9.13
N GLN A 189 1.13 2.60 -9.12
CA GLN A 189 1.92 3.18 -10.23
C GLN A 189 3.01 2.24 -10.75
N CYS A 190 2.95 0.95 -10.38
CA CYS A 190 3.96 -0.05 -10.73
C CYS A 190 3.48 -0.96 -11.86
N LEU A 191 4.06 -0.80 -13.05
CA LEU A 191 3.70 -1.56 -14.25
C LEU A 191 4.75 -2.62 -14.63
N THR A 192 5.66 -2.96 -13.70
CA THR A 192 6.77 -3.88 -13.98
C THR A 192 6.31 -5.29 -14.36
N SER A 193 5.34 -5.85 -13.62
CA SER A 193 4.86 -7.22 -13.89
C SER A 193 4.14 -7.29 -15.23
N GLU A 194 3.59 -6.15 -15.65
CA GLU A 194 2.90 -5.99 -16.90
C GLU A 194 3.91 -5.92 -18.04
N ALA A 195 4.86 -4.99 -17.93
CA ALA A 195 5.95 -4.80 -18.87
C ALA A 195 6.77 -6.08 -19.16
N LEU A 196 6.97 -6.94 -18.16
CA LEU A 196 7.84 -8.13 -18.27
C LEU A 196 7.08 -9.43 -18.58
N GLY A 197 5.76 -9.48 -18.41
CA GLY A 197 5.07 -10.76 -18.51
C GLY A 197 3.54 -10.70 -18.47
N GLY A 198 2.93 -9.58 -18.85
CA GLY A 198 1.48 -9.46 -19.02
C GLY A 198 0.68 -9.77 -17.76
N ARG A 199 1.19 -9.36 -16.59
CA ARG A 199 0.53 -9.51 -15.28
C ARG A 199 0.36 -8.15 -14.62
N SER A 200 -0.82 -7.84 -14.10
CA SER A 200 -1.01 -6.56 -13.43
C SER A 200 -0.62 -6.63 -11.95
N ALA A 201 0.45 -5.92 -11.58
CA ALA A 201 0.80 -5.73 -10.17
C ALA A 201 -0.29 -4.94 -9.42
N ASN A 202 -0.99 -4.04 -10.12
CA ASN A 202 -2.13 -3.27 -9.62
C ASN A 202 -3.40 -4.14 -9.41
N ARG A 203 -3.40 -5.37 -9.93
CA ARG A 203 -4.46 -6.39 -9.73
C ARG A 203 -4.01 -7.60 -8.91
N GLY A 204 -2.89 -7.50 -8.20
CA GLY A 204 -2.44 -8.51 -7.25
C GLY A 204 -1.54 -9.60 -7.82
N GLU A 205 -1.11 -9.48 -9.08
CA GLU A 205 -0.26 -10.46 -9.79
C GLU A 205 1.23 -10.06 -9.78
N CYS A 206 1.64 -9.29 -8.75
CA CYS A 206 3.00 -8.76 -8.66
C CYS A 206 4.07 -9.89 -8.64
N ALA A 207 4.99 -9.81 -9.60
CA ALA A 207 6.11 -10.72 -9.80
C ALA A 207 7.29 -10.49 -8.83
N GLN A 208 7.28 -9.37 -8.10
CA GLN A 208 8.38 -8.93 -7.22
C GLN A 208 9.73 -8.77 -7.93
N ALA A 209 9.76 -8.28 -9.17
CA ALA A 209 11.01 -8.08 -9.91
C ALA A 209 11.99 -7.09 -9.23
N CYS A 210 11.49 -6.14 -8.44
CA CYS A 210 12.32 -5.29 -7.57
C CYS A 210 13.17 -6.06 -6.54
N ARG A 211 12.86 -7.34 -6.30
CA ARG A 211 13.60 -8.24 -5.39
C ARG A 211 14.60 -9.14 -6.12
N MET A 212 14.83 -8.90 -7.41
CA MET A 212 15.83 -9.60 -8.24
C MET A 212 17.14 -8.81 -8.31
N PRO A 213 18.27 -9.46 -8.67
CA PRO A 213 19.53 -8.78 -8.88
C PRO A 213 19.55 -7.98 -10.20
N TYR A 214 20.26 -6.86 -10.18
CA TYR A 214 20.52 -5.97 -11.32
C TYR A 214 21.98 -5.51 -11.30
N ASP A 215 22.57 -5.37 -12.48
CA ASP A 215 23.80 -4.58 -12.65
C ASP A 215 23.46 -3.13 -12.95
N LEU A 216 24.23 -2.20 -12.39
CA LEU A 216 24.15 -0.78 -12.72
C LEU A 216 25.09 -0.48 -13.88
N LEU A 217 24.58 0.17 -14.93
CA LEU A 217 25.39 0.70 -16.02
C LEU A 217 25.31 2.23 -16.00
N ALA A 218 26.47 2.89 -16.07
CA ALA A 218 26.58 4.34 -16.22
C ALA A 218 27.37 4.62 -17.51
N ASP A 219 26.78 5.38 -18.42
CA ASP A 219 27.39 5.77 -19.71
C ASP A 219 27.89 4.59 -20.56
N GLY A 220 27.21 3.45 -20.45
CA GLY A 220 27.53 2.22 -21.17
C GLY A 220 28.44 1.25 -20.43
N GLU A 221 29.04 1.66 -19.31
CA GLU A 221 29.97 0.84 -18.54
C GLU A 221 29.34 0.28 -17.27
N VAL A 222 29.72 -0.94 -16.88
CA VAL A 222 29.24 -1.57 -15.64
C VAL A 222 29.92 -0.92 -14.45
N VAL A 223 29.13 -0.42 -13.49
CA VAL A 223 29.63 0.14 -12.24
C VAL A 223 29.91 -0.99 -11.26
N ASP A 224 31.14 -1.07 -10.73
CA ASP A 224 31.49 -2.05 -9.71
C ASP A 224 30.91 -1.64 -8.35
N LEU A 225 29.86 -2.35 -7.95
CA LEU A 225 29.17 -2.16 -6.67
C LEU A 225 29.50 -3.26 -5.65
N GLY A 226 30.50 -4.11 -5.93
CA GLY A 226 30.88 -5.23 -5.07
C GLY A 226 29.72 -6.20 -4.82
N ASP A 227 29.35 -6.37 -3.54
CA ASP A 227 28.29 -7.27 -3.09
C ASP A 227 26.86 -6.69 -3.18
N ARG A 228 26.71 -5.47 -3.73
CA ARG A 228 25.41 -4.82 -3.93
C ARG A 228 24.84 -5.19 -5.31
N LYS A 229 23.89 -6.12 -5.33
CA LYS A 229 23.18 -6.57 -6.55
C LYS A 229 21.67 -6.32 -6.53
N TYR A 230 21.06 -6.15 -5.36
CA TYR A 230 19.62 -6.00 -5.20
C TYR A 230 19.21 -4.51 -5.14
N LEU A 231 19.54 -3.77 -6.20
CA LEU A 231 19.51 -2.31 -6.28
C LEU A 231 18.12 -1.67 -6.07
N LEU A 232 17.05 -2.47 -6.18
CA LEU A 232 15.66 -2.02 -6.04
C LEU A 232 14.93 -2.67 -4.85
N SER A 233 15.66 -3.33 -3.94
CA SER A 233 15.12 -4.14 -2.85
C SER A 233 15.23 -3.41 -1.50
N PRO A 234 14.22 -2.63 -1.07
CA PRO A 234 14.28 -1.91 0.19
C PRO A 234 14.17 -2.85 1.38
N GLN A 235 14.69 -2.40 2.52
CA GLN A 235 14.44 -3.01 3.82
C GLN A 235 12.94 -3.07 4.13
N ASP A 236 12.55 -3.91 5.10
CA ASP A 236 11.16 -3.94 5.57
C ASP A 236 10.87 -2.72 6.44
N LEU A 237 9.66 -2.19 6.32
CA LEU A 237 9.21 -1.04 7.09
C LEU A 237 9.07 -1.41 8.57
N ALA A 238 9.60 -0.56 9.44
CA ALA A 238 9.45 -0.64 10.89
C ALA A 238 9.27 0.76 11.47
N GLY A 239 8.02 1.19 11.59
CA GLY A 239 7.61 2.44 12.24
C GLY A 239 7.61 2.39 13.77
N ILE A 240 8.04 1.29 14.40
CA ILE A 240 8.05 1.13 15.86
C ILE A 240 8.88 2.23 16.54
N ASP A 241 10.01 2.62 15.94
CA ASP A 241 10.90 3.66 16.47
C ASP A 241 10.31 5.07 16.45
N VAL A 242 9.29 5.31 15.62
CA VAL A 242 8.67 6.62 15.40
C VAL A 242 7.21 6.64 15.81
N LEU A 243 6.80 5.67 16.63
CA LEU A 243 5.42 5.47 17.06
C LEU A 243 4.86 6.69 17.82
N PRO A 244 5.59 7.32 18.77
CA PRO A 244 5.13 8.54 19.41
C PRO A 244 4.86 9.68 18.42
N GLU A 245 5.73 9.85 17.42
CA GLU A 245 5.60 10.90 16.41
C GLU A 245 4.42 10.68 15.48
N LEU A 246 4.08 9.41 15.17
CA LEU A 246 2.89 9.05 14.41
C LEU A 246 1.60 9.37 15.19
N ILE A 247 1.56 9.04 16.49
CA ILE A 247 0.43 9.38 17.38
C ILE A 247 0.26 10.90 17.45
N GLN A 248 1.35 11.63 17.70
CA GLN A 248 1.34 13.09 17.76
C GLN A 248 0.98 13.75 16.41
N ALA A 249 1.29 13.09 15.29
CA ALA A 249 0.88 13.56 13.97
C ALA A 249 -0.62 13.42 13.73
N GLY A 250 -1.36 12.74 14.62
CA GLY A 250 -2.80 12.53 14.49
C GLY A 250 -3.16 11.40 13.52
N VAL A 251 -2.25 10.44 13.30
CA VAL A 251 -2.56 9.24 12.52
C VAL A 251 -3.62 8.43 13.26
N HIS A 252 -4.71 8.07 12.59
CA HIS A 252 -5.87 7.41 13.19
C HIS A 252 -5.77 5.89 13.15
N CYS A 253 -5.07 5.34 12.15
CA CYS A 253 -4.92 3.90 11.98
C CYS A 253 -3.48 3.53 11.60
N LEU A 254 -2.94 2.53 12.29
CA LEU A 254 -1.61 1.96 12.06
C LEU A 254 -1.77 0.57 11.46
N LYS A 255 -1.37 0.43 10.20
CA LYS A 255 -1.58 -0.80 9.43
C LYS A 255 -0.32 -1.66 9.34
N ILE A 256 -0.46 -2.93 9.68
CA ILE A 256 0.59 -3.93 9.50
C ILE A 256 0.41 -4.59 8.13
N GLU A 257 1.44 -4.62 7.28
CA GLU A 257 1.39 -5.43 6.07
C GLU A 257 1.75 -6.89 6.36
N GLY A 258 1.02 -7.82 5.72
CA GLY A 258 1.31 -9.24 5.86
C GLY A 258 0.22 -10.23 5.45
N ARG A 259 -0.70 -9.92 4.53
CA ARG A 259 -1.77 -10.90 4.16
C ARG A 259 -1.27 -12.22 3.58
N LEU A 260 -0.03 -12.26 3.05
CA LEU A 260 0.62 -13.48 2.55
C LEU A 260 1.54 -14.14 3.59
N LYS A 261 1.50 -13.70 4.85
CA LYS A 261 2.34 -14.21 5.95
C LYS A 261 1.58 -15.22 6.79
N SER A 262 2.32 -16.00 7.57
CA SER A 262 1.72 -17.02 8.44
C SER A 262 0.99 -16.39 9.64
N ALA A 263 0.14 -17.17 10.29
CA ALA A 263 -0.55 -16.75 11.50
C ALA A 263 0.43 -16.36 12.63
N GLU A 264 1.58 -17.03 12.74
CA GLU A 264 2.62 -16.71 13.71
C GLU A 264 3.24 -15.32 13.45
N TYR A 265 3.45 -14.94 12.18
CA TYR A 265 3.86 -13.57 11.84
C TYR A 265 2.79 -12.55 12.29
N VAL A 266 1.52 -12.82 11.98
CA VAL A 266 0.41 -11.93 12.35
C VAL A 266 0.31 -11.78 13.87
N ALA A 267 0.36 -12.89 14.61
CA ALA A 267 0.38 -12.89 16.08
C ALA A 267 1.54 -12.05 16.62
N ASN A 268 2.75 -12.30 16.12
CA ASN A 268 3.97 -11.67 16.63
C ASN A 268 3.96 -10.16 16.42
N VAL A 269 3.79 -9.72 15.17
CA VAL A 269 3.83 -8.29 14.84
C VAL A 269 2.68 -7.55 15.51
N THR A 270 1.47 -8.11 15.52
CA THR A 270 0.30 -7.48 16.18
C THR A 270 0.57 -7.30 17.67
N ARG A 271 1.05 -8.35 18.36
CA ARG A 271 1.36 -8.29 19.79
C ARG A 271 2.43 -7.25 20.11
N VAL A 272 3.52 -7.24 19.35
CA VAL A 272 4.62 -6.28 19.55
C VAL A 272 4.13 -4.85 19.36
N TYR A 273 3.39 -4.57 18.29
CA TYR A 273 2.86 -3.22 18.05
C TYR A 273 1.78 -2.82 19.07
N ARG A 274 0.91 -3.73 19.50
CA ARG A 274 -0.08 -3.46 20.57
C ARG A 274 0.61 -3.00 21.84
N GLN A 275 1.59 -3.77 22.31
CA GLN A 275 2.34 -3.45 23.51
C GLN A 275 3.16 -2.16 23.36
N ALA A 276 3.79 -1.95 22.21
CA ALA A 276 4.52 -0.72 21.91
C ALA A 276 3.59 0.50 21.90
N LEU A 277 2.40 0.37 21.33
CA LEU A 277 1.39 1.42 21.24
C LEU A 277 0.84 1.80 22.61
N ASP A 278 0.56 0.82 23.47
CA ASP A 278 0.11 1.08 24.84
C ASP A 278 1.17 1.82 25.67
N ARG A 279 2.45 1.43 25.53
CA ARG A 279 3.57 2.15 26.17
C ARG A 279 3.75 3.56 25.62
N ALA A 280 3.65 3.74 24.30
CA ALA A 280 3.74 5.05 23.66
C ALA A 280 2.62 5.99 24.15
N MET A 281 1.39 5.49 24.25
CA MET A 281 0.26 6.26 24.80
C MET A 281 0.47 6.63 26.27
N ALA A 282 0.95 5.70 27.10
CA ALA A 282 1.24 5.97 28.51
C ALA A 282 2.32 7.06 28.67
N ALA A 283 3.42 6.94 27.92
CA ALA A 283 4.49 7.93 27.90
C ALA A 283 3.98 9.32 27.49
N LEU A 284 3.17 9.40 26.43
CA LEU A 284 2.57 10.65 25.97
C LEU A 284 1.54 11.23 26.95
N ALA A 285 0.90 10.41 27.78
CA ALA A 285 -0.02 10.82 28.83
C ALA A 285 0.67 11.28 30.13
N GLY A 286 2.01 11.27 30.18
CA GLY A 286 2.79 11.77 31.32
C GLY A 286 3.04 10.74 32.43
N SER A 287 3.02 9.45 32.13
CA SER A 287 3.30 8.38 33.10
C SER A 287 4.76 8.28 33.60
N GLY A 288 5.60 9.28 33.33
CA GLY A 288 6.98 9.40 33.83
C GLY A 288 8.06 8.75 32.96
N ASP A 289 7.76 7.64 32.28
CA ASP A 289 8.73 6.93 31.44
C ASP A 289 8.72 7.39 29.99
N ALA A 290 9.90 7.67 29.43
CA ALA A 290 10.04 7.95 28.00
C ALA A 290 9.83 6.68 27.17
N TYR A 291 9.26 6.84 25.97
CA TYR A 291 9.08 5.71 25.06
C TYR A 291 10.44 5.24 24.51
N HIS A 292 10.72 3.95 24.69
CA HIS A 292 11.86 3.27 24.08
C HIS A 292 11.44 1.91 23.53
N VAL A 293 12.01 1.55 22.38
CA VAL A 293 11.82 0.21 21.79
C VAL A 293 12.70 -0.78 22.53
N ARG A 294 12.11 -1.87 23.02
CA ARG A 294 12.84 -2.91 23.75
C ARG A 294 13.63 -3.78 22.76
N GLU A 295 14.80 -4.25 23.16
CA GLU A 295 15.60 -5.20 22.35
C GLU A 295 14.80 -6.47 22.00
N ALA A 296 14.00 -6.97 22.95
CA ALA A 296 13.12 -8.10 22.73
C ALA A 296 12.03 -7.85 21.67
N ASP A 297 11.58 -6.60 21.51
CA ASP A 297 10.61 -6.23 20.46
C ASP A 297 11.31 -6.22 19.09
N ARG A 298 12.51 -5.63 19.01
CA ARG A 298 13.33 -5.63 17.77
C ARG A 298 13.63 -7.06 17.32
N TYR A 299 14.13 -7.89 18.23
CA TYR A 299 14.40 -9.30 17.97
C TYR A 299 13.17 -10.04 17.44
N GLN A 300 12.01 -9.88 18.08
CA GLN A 300 10.77 -10.52 17.65
C GLN A 300 10.36 -10.08 16.23
N LEU A 301 10.44 -8.79 15.91
CA LEU A 301 10.12 -8.27 14.58
C LEU A 301 11.10 -8.77 13.51
N GLU A 302 12.40 -8.77 13.81
CA GLU A 302 13.43 -9.30 12.90
C GLU A 302 13.24 -10.79 12.61
N MET A 303 12.91 -11.58 13.64
CA MET A 303 12.68 -13.01 13.53
C MET A 303 11.40 -13.37 12.77
N ALA A 304 10.33 -12.57 12.87
CA ALA A 304 9.07 -12.83 12.18
C ALA A 304 9.31 -12.93 10.66
N PHE A 305 9.72 -11.82 10.06
CA PHE A 305 10.19 -11.76 8.68
C PHE A 305 10.83 -10.39 8.48
N SER A 306 12.11 -10.34 8.13
CA SER A 306 12.78 -9.09 7.82
C SER A 306 13.83 -9.26 6.73
N ARG A 307 14.01 -8.21 5.93
CA ARG A 307 15.14 -7.98 5.01
C ARG A 307 16.07 -6.92 5.59
N GLY A 308 16.18 -6.88 6.92
CA GLY A 308 16.51 -5.67 7.65
C GLY A 308 15.26 -4.84 7.93
N LEU A 309 15.30 -4.09 9.02
CA LEU A 309 14.22 -3.21 9.47
C LEU A 309 14.68 -1.76 9.34
N TYR A 310 13.88 -0.94 8.68
CA TYR A 310 14.16 0.48 8.53
C TYR A 310 12.87 1.29 8.66
N THR A 311 12.98 2.57 9.05
CA THR A 311 11.81 3.44 9.21
C THR A 311 11.14 3.83 7.89
N GLY A 312 11.60 3.29 6.75
CA GLY A 312 11.19 3.73 5.42
C GLY A 312 11.46 5.23 5.27
N TRP A 313 10.49 5.95 4.70
CA TRP A 313 10.59 7.40 4.49
C TRP A 313 10.10 8.24 5.67
N PHE A 314 9.72 7.65 6.81
CA PHE A 314 9.16 8.43 7.94
C PHE A 314 10.09 9.55 8.42
N LYS A 315 11.41 9.31 8.42
CA LYS A 315 12.44 10.30 8.81
C LYS A 315 12.91 11.20 7.65
N GLY A 316 12.36 11.03 6.46
CA GLY A 316 12.81 11.68 5.22
C GLY A 316 13.49 10.71 4.27
N ILE A 317 13.95 11.22 3.13
CA ILE A 317 14.68 10.45 2.12
C ILE A 317 16.09 10.16 2.66
N GLN A 318 16.48 8.89 2.64
CA GLN A 318 17.86 8.46 2.90
C GLN A 318 18.18 7.28 1.96
N ASN A 319 18.62 7.61 0.75
CA ASN A 319 18.79 6.63 -0.33
C ASN A 319 19.87 5.58 -0.03
N GLN A 320 20.88 5.90 0.78
CA GLN A 320 21.99 5.01 1.13
C GLN A 320 21.57 3.89 2.10
N GLU A 321 20.60 4.16 2.98
CA GLU A 321 20.18 3.22 4.03
C GLU A 321 18.90 2.47 3.67
N LEU A 322 17.98 3.10 2.93
CA LEU A 322 16.71 2.47 2.54
C LEU A 322 16.93 1.15 1.78
N VAL A 323 17.91 1.14 0.87
CA VAL A 323 18.27 0.00 0.02
C VAL A 323 19.73 -0.33 0.23
N HIS A 324 20.04 -1.22 1.17
CA HIS A 324 21.40 -1.74 1.34
C HIS A 324 21.88 -2.60 0.15
N ALA A 325 20.99 -2.98 -0.76
CA ALA A 325 21.24 -3.67 -2.02
C ALA A 325 21.93 -5.06 -1.93
N ARG A 326 22.01 -5.66 -0.75
CA ARG A 326 22.70 -6.95 -0.56
C ARG A 326 21.81 -8.16 -0.75
N PHE A 327 20.49 -8.10 -0.51
CA PHE A 327 19.64 -9.28 -0.63
C PHE A 327 18.16 -8.95 -0.87
N GLY A 328 17.48 -9.85 -1.59
CA GLY A 328 16.05 -9.75 -1.92
C GLY A 328 15.10 -10.52 -0.99
N LYS A 329 15.65 -11.39 -0.13
CA LYS A 329 14.91 -12.39 0.68
C LYS A 329 15.13 -12.24 2.18
N LYS A 330 14.28 -12.88 3.00
CA LYS A 330 14.37 -12.86 4.48
C LYS A 330 15.79 -13.19 4.94
N ARG A 331 16.30 -12.42 5.89
CA ARG A 331 17.61 -12.64 6.50
C ARG A 331 17.51 -12.96 8.00
N GLY A 332 16.57 -12.34 8.71
CA GLY A 332 16.41 -12.55 10.16
C GLY A 332 17.45 -11.77 10.97
N VAL A 333 17.85 -12.29 12.13
CA VAL A 333 18.71 -11.58 13.10
C VAL A 333 20.19 -11.82 12.81
N TYR A 334 21.01 -10.78 12.82
CA TYR A 334 22.46 -10.91 12.65
C TYR A 334 23.10 -11.54 13.89
N LEU A 335 23.87 -12.61 13.71
CA LEU A 335 24.54 -13.32 14.81
C LEU A 335 26.00 -12.93 14.98
N GLY A 336 26.68 -12.47 13.93
CA GLY A 336 28.09 -12.10 13.97
C GLY A 336 28.86 -12.58 12.73
N GLU A 337 30.18 -12.48 12.81
CA GLU A 337 31.12 -12.83 11.74
C GLU A 337 31.92 -14.08 12.12
N VAL A 338 32.11 -14.99 11.17
CA VAL A 338 32.86 -16.22 11.37
C VAL A 338 34.33 -15.89 11.63
N SER A 339 34.80 -16.24 12.83
CA SER A 339 36.19 -16.05 13.25
C SER A 339 37.06 -17.28 12.96
N ARG A 340 36.49 -18.49 13.03
CA ARG A 340 37.17 -19.77 12.78
C ARG A 340 36.22 -20.80 12.18
N VAL A 341 36.75 -21.64 11.32
CA VAL A 341 36.04 -22.79 10.72
C VAL A 341 36.81 -24.06 11.06
N GLY A 342 36.16 -24.97 11.76
CA GLY A 342 36.67 -26.30 12.06
C GLY A 342 36.08 -27.37 11.12
N LYS A 343 36.37 -28.64 11.42
CA LYS A 343 35.87 -29.77 10.63
C LYS A 343 34.35 -29.93 10.71
N ASP A 344 33.78 -29.65 11.88
CA ASP A 344 32.36 -29.86 12.21
C ASP A 344 31.75 -28.67 12.98
N TYR A 345 32.48 -27.54 13.05
CA TYR A 345 32.06 -26.37 13.80
C TYR A 345 32.46 -25.06 13.14
N VAL A 346 31.77 -23.98 13.51
CA VAL A 346 32.19 -22.60 13.28
C VAL A 346 32.29 -21.88 14.62
N ALA A 347 33.23 -20.94 14.76
CA ALA A 347 33.33 -20.08 15.93
C ALA A 347 33.09 -18.63 15.54
N LEU A 348 32.33 -17.91 16.34
CA LEU A 348 32.05 -16.48 16.15
C LEU A 348 31.77 -15.78 17.48
N ARG A 349 31.96 -14.47 17.50
CA ARG A 349 31.48 -13.62 18.59
C ARG A 349 30.01 -13.30 18.37
N LEU A 350 29.14 -13.87 19.21
CA LEU A 350 27.71 -13.68 19.08
C LEU A 350 27.29 -12.24 19.43
N GLN A 351 26.42 -11.68 18.59
CA GLN A 351 25.76 -10.39 18.82
C GLN A 351 24.27 -10.54 19.15
N ALA A 352 23.73 -11.74 19.02
CA ALA A 352 22.35 -12.07 19.38
C ALA A 352 22.24 -13.51 19.92
N PRO A 353 21.17 -13.83 20.68
CA PRO A 353 20.98 -15.15 21.26
C PRO A 353 20.79 -16.26 20.21
N ILE A 354 21.39 -17.42 20.46
CA ILE A 354 21.25 -18.63 19.65
C ILE A 354 21.18 -19.86 20.55
N LYS A 355 20.38 -20.85 20.14
CA LYS A 355 20.22 -22.12 20.85
C LYS A 355 20.18 -23.31 19.86
N PRO A 356 20.40 -24.54 20.35
CA PRO A 356 20.14 -25.74 19.55
C PRO A 356 18.73 -25.74 18.94
N GLY A 357 18.64 -26.17 17.68
CA GLY A 357 17.41 -26.21 16.89
C GLY A 357 17.16 -24.96 16.04
N ASP A 358 17.79 -23.83 16.35
CA ASP A 358 17.66 -22.59 15.57
C ASP A 358 18.17 -22.78 14.14
N GLY A 359 17.50 -22.14 13.18
CA GLY A 359 17.94 -22.12 11.78
C GLY A 359 18.88 -20.95 11.51
N VAL A 360 19.96 -21.17 10.76
CA VAL A 360 20.93 -20.13 10.38
C VAL A 360 21.32 -20.20 8.91
N VAL A 361 21.79 -19.09 8.36
CA VAL A 361 22.36 -18.98 7.01
C VAL A 361 23.65 -18.15 7.02
N PHE A 362 24.64 -18.62 6.25
CA PHE A 362 25.91 -17.93 6.03
C PHE A 362 25.82 -17.06 4.77
N ASP A 363 26.18 -15.79 4.90
CA ASP A 363 26.31 -14.81 3.84
C ASP A 363 27.79 -14.62 3.51
N ASN A 364 28.16 -15.06 2.31
CA ASN A 364 29.53 -15.07 1.79
C ASN A 364 29.81 -13.90 0.83
N SER A 365 29.04 -12.81 0.92
CA SER A 365 29.15 -11.62 0.06
C SER A 365 28.92 -11.88 -1.44
N HIS A 366 28.31 -13.02 -1.80
CA HIS A 366 27.84 -13.33 -3.15
C HIS A 366 26.34 -13.63 -3.12
N PRO A 367 25.49 -12.61 -2.97
CA PRO A 367 24.08 -12.81 -2.64
C PRO A 367 23.24 -13.34 -3.80
N ASP A 368 23.78 -13.34 -5.01
CA ASP A 368 23.23 -13.94 -6.23
C ASP A 368 23.42 -15.48 -6.28
N ARG A 369 24.27 -16.05 -5.41
CA ARG A 369 24.58 -17.49 -5.36
C ARG A 369 23.81 -18.20 -4.27
N ALA A 370 23.73 -19.54 -4.37
CA ALA A 370 23.15 -20.37 -3.33
C ALA A 370 23.96 -20.26 -2.02
N GLU A 371 23.29 -20.01 -0.90
CA GLU A 371 23.93 -19.85 0.41
C GLU A 371 23.96 -21.18 1.18
N ALA A 372 24.94 -21.33 2.08
CA ALA A 372 24.97 -22.46 3.02
C ALA A 372 24.14 -22.10 4.26
N GLY A 373 23.33 -23.03 4.75
CA GLY A 373 22.50 -22.83 5.93
C GLY A 373 21.92 -24.13 6.44
N GLY A 374 21.51 -24.16 7.70
CA GLY A 374 21.04 -25.37 8.37
C GLY A 374 20.63 -25.09 9.80
N ARG A 375 20.32 -26.16 10.55
CA ARG A 375 19.96 -26.06 11.97
C ARG A 375 21.19 -26.23 12.86
N VAL A 376 21.26 -25.44 13.92
CA VAL A 376 22.30 -25.55 14.94
C VAL A 376 22.04 -26.78 15.80
N TYR A 377 23.04 -27.65 15.93
CA TYR A 377 22.96 -28.86 16.75
C TYR A 377 23.39 -28.61 18.19
N ALA A 378 24.51 -27.89 18.39
CA ALA A 378 25.03 -27.55 19.70
C ALA A 378 25.61 -26.13 19.72
N VAL A 379 25.51 -25.48 20.89
CA VAL A 379 26.05 -24.15 21.17
C VAL A 379 26.98 -24.28 22.38
N GLU A 380 28.27 -24.07 22.16
CA GLU A 380 29.33 -24.22 23.17
C GLU A 380 29.97 -22.84 23.42
N PRO A 381 29.55 -22.09 24.45
CA PRO A 381 30.14 -20.81 24.78
C PRO A 381 31.59 -21.01 25.28
N GLN A 382 32.51 -20.21 24.76
CA GLN A 382 33.91 -20.12 25.23
C GLN A 382 34.22 -18.70 25.70
N THR A 383 35.41 -18.50 26.26
CA THR A 383 35.83 -17.23 26.90
C THR A 383 35.84 -16.04 25.93
N ARG A 384 36.03 -16.27 24.62
CA ARG A 384 36.08 -15.20 23.59
C ARG A 384 35.07 -15.37 22.45
N ASP A 385 34.78 -16.62 22.09
CA ASP A 385 33.89 -16.95 20.98
C ASP A 385 32.84 -17.97 21.44
N THR A 386 31.79 -18.14 20.65
CA THR A 386 30.86 -19.25 20.77
C THR A 386 31.09 -20.22 19.62
N ILE A 387 31.22 -21.51 19.95
CA ILE A 387 31.29 -22.58 18.96
C ILE A 387 29.88 -23.05 18.63
N LEU A 388 29.55 -23.07 17.34
CA LEU A 388 28.33 -23.67 16.81
C LEU A 388 28.67 -24.94 16.04
N ARG A 389 28.00 -26.04 16.39
CA ARG A 389 28.09 -27.32 15.68
C ARG A 389 26.84 -27.59 14.86
N PHE A 390 27.01 -28.31 13.77
CA PHE A 390 25.94 -28.68 12.85
C PHE A 390 25.87 -30.20 12.71
N GLY A 391 24.69 -30.74 12.36
CA GLY A 391 24.55 -32.15 12.06
C GLY A 391 25.40 -32.58 10.86
N ARG A 392 25.74 -33.86 10.79
CA ARG A 392 26.52 -34.40 9.66
C ARG A 392 25.74 -34.21 8.37
N HIS A 393 26.34 -33.50 7.40
CA HIS A 393 25.75 -33.14 6.11
C HIS A 393 24.66 -32.06 6.13
N ASP A 394 24.32 -31.49 7.28
CA ASP A 394 23.32 -30.40 7.36
C ASP A 394 23.84 -29.10 6.76
N VAL A 395 25.13 -28.80 6.96
CA VAL A 395 25.79 -27.60 6.43
C VAL A 395 27.12 -28.00 5.79
N ASN A 396 27.32 -27.60 4.53
CA ASN A 396 28.60 -27.78 3.87
C ASN A 396 29.60 -26.70 4.34
N LEU A 397 30.30 -26.99 5.44
CA LEU A 397 31.30 -26.09 6.03
C LEU A 397 32.48 -25.78 5.10
N GLY A 398 32.74 -26.61 4.08
CA GLY A 398 33.78 -26.36 3.07
C GLY A 398 33.49 -25.13 2.20
N ARG A 399 32.25 -24.63 2.19
CA ARG A 399 31.84 -23.40 1.50
C ARG A 399 31.96 -22.14 2.36
N ILE A 400 32.29 -22.29 3.64
CA ILE A 400 32.35 -21.20 4.62
C ILE A 400 33.79 -20.73 4.75
N ARG A 401 33.98 -19.43 4.92
CA ARG A 401 35.27 -18.78 5.12
C ARG A 401 35.24 -17.92 6.38
N ILE A 402 36.43 -17.64 6.91
CA ILE A 402 36.61 -16.60 7.94
C ILE A 402 36.18 -15.27 7.30
N GLY A 403 35.35 -14.51 8.01
CA GLY A 403 34.75 -13.28 7.51
C GLY A 403 33.31 -13.42 7.02
N ASP A 404 32.82 -14.65 6.82
CA ASP A 404 31.42 -14.85 6.43
C ASP A 404 30.47 -14.39 7.54
N LYS A 405 29.36 -13.77 7.15
CA LYS A 405 28.34 -13.26 8.08
C LYS A 405 27.34 -14.36 8.40
N LEU A 406 26.98 -14.54 9.68
CA LEU A 406 25.98 -15.51 10.11
C LEU A 406 24.68 -14.82 10.53
N TRP A 407 23.56 -15.36 10.07
CA TRP A 407 22.23 -14.84 10.36
C TRP A 407 21.31 -15.94 10.90
N LYS A 408 20.50 -15.63 11.91
CA LYS A 408 19.46 -16.50 12.45
C LYS A 408 18.16 -16.30 11.67
N THR A 409 17.69 -17.35 11.00
CA THR A 409 16.55 -17.32 10.07
C THR A 409 15.26 -17.92 10.65
N SER A 410 15.37 -18.76 11.68
CA SER A 410 14.25 -19.45 12.34
C SER A 410 14.51 -19.66 13.85
N ASP A 411 13.46 -19.48 14.65
CA ASP A 411 13.41 -19.78 16.09
C ASP A 411 12.13 -20.60 16.38
N PRO A 412 12.20 -21.94 16.32
CA PRO A 412 11.00 -22.80 16.46
C PRO A 412 10.28 -22.67 17.81
N GLU A 413 11.01 -22.29 18.87
CA GLU A 413 10.44 -22.09 20.19
C GLU A 413 9.62 -20.80 20.25
N LEU A 414 10.10 -19.73 19.62
CA LEU A 414 9.30 -18.51 19.43
C LEU A 414 8.03 -18.82 18.62
N ASP A 415 8.15 -19.58 17.53
CA ASP A 415 7.01 -19.98 16.70
C ASP A 415 5.98 -20.79 17.52
N ARG A 416 6.42 -21.70 18.38
CA ARG A 416 5.56 -22.47 19.28
C ARG A 416 4.83 -21.57 20.28
N GLN A 417 5.54 -20.61 20.91
CA GLN A 417 4.95 -19.65 21.83
C GLN A 417 3.91 -18.76 21.13
N LEU A 418 4.19 -18.35 19.89
CA LEU A 418 3.25 -17.59 19.06
C LEU A 418 2.02 -18.41 18.72
N ARG A 419 2.17 -19.67 18.30
CA ARG A 419 1.04 -20.58 18.04
C ARG A 419 0.15 -20.71 19.29
N GLN A 420 0.74 -20.88 20.46
CA GLN A 420 0.02 -20.99 21.73
C GLN A 420 -0.80 -19.74 22.08
N SER A 421 -0.41 -18.56 21.59
CA SER A 421 -1.17 -17.32 21.81
C SER A 421 -2.52 -17.25 21.10
N PHE A 422 -2.82 -18.18 20.18
CA PHE A 422 -4.10 -18.24 19.48
C PHE A 422 -4.63 -19.67 19.27
N ALA A 423 -3.89 -20.69 19.70
CA ALA A 423 -4.30 -22.09 19.64
C ALA A 423 -5.23 -22.41 20.83
N GLY A 424 -6.52 -22.09 20.70
CA GLY A 424 -7.52 -22.43 21.70
C GLY A 424 -8.84 -21.70 21.48
N ASN A 425 -9.86 -22.08 22.27
CA ASN A 425 -11.16 -21.41 22.27
C ASN A 425 -11.28 -20.34 23.36
N THR A 426 -10.39 -20.38 24.36
CA THR A 426 -10.37 -19.39 25.44
C THR A 426 -9.77 -18.07 24.93
N PRO A 427 -10.50 -16.96 25.04
CA PRO A 427 -10.01 -15.62 24.71
C PRO A 427 -8.68 -15.31 25.42
N GLN A 428 -7.65 -14.98 24.66
CA GLN A 428 -6.36 -14.48 25.16
C GLN A 428 -6.35 -12.95 25.23
N PHE A 429 -7.12 -12.28 24.35
CA PHE A 429 -7.31 -10.84 24.40
C PHE A 429 -8.75 -10.48 24.77
N GLN A 430 -8.90 -9.59 25.76
CA GLN A 430 -10.21 -9.20 26.32
C GLN A 430 -10.43 -7.68 26.27
N ARG A 431 -11.66 -7.27 25.95
CA ARG A 431 -12.10 -5.87 25.93
C ARG A 431 -12.62 -5.44 27.30
N PRO A 432 -12.28 -4.24 27.79
CA PRO A 432 -12.82 -3.77 29.06
C PRO A 432 -14.32 -3.51 28.96
N ILE A 433 -15.04 -3.82 30.04
CA ILE A 433 -16.43 -3.38 30.28
C ILE A 433 -16.52 -2.62 31.60
N ARG A 434 -17.46 -1.68 31.67
CA ARG A 434 -17.85 -0.99 32.90
C ARG A 434 -19.12 -1.63 33.44
N ILE A 435 -19.16 -1.90 34.74
CA ILE A 435 -20.34 -2.45 35.42
C ILE A 435 -20.78 -1.49 36.52
N GLU A 436 -22.07 -1.20 36.57
CA GLU A 436 -22.70 -0.41 37.62
C GLU A 436 -23.70 -1.29 38.37
N ILE A 437 -23.68 -1.23 39.70
CA ILE A 437 -24.53 -2.04 40.58
C ILE A 437 -25.42 -1.11 41.42
N TYR A 438 -26.73 -1.38 41.44
CA TYR A 438 -27.74 -0.60 42.16
C TYR A 438 -28.66 -1.50 42.98
N GLY A 439 -29.24 -0.97 44.07
CA GLY A 439 -30.28 -1.64 44.85
C GLY A 439 -30.30 -1.22 46.32
N ALA A 440 -31.46 -1.40 46.97
CA ALA A 440 -31.69 -1.17 48.39
C ALA A 440 -32.24 -2.43 49.09
N ALA A 441 -32.27 -2.44 50.42
CA ALA A 441 -32.85 -3.55 51.19
C ALA A 441 -34.33 -3.78 50.79
N GLY A 442 -34.69 -5.03 50.51
CA GLY A 442 -36.03 -5.40 50.04
C GLY A 442 -36.25 -5.30 48.53
N GLU A 443 -35.30 -4.73 47.77
CA GLU A 443 -35.36 -4.58 46.32
C GLU A 443 -34.42 -5.57 45.61
N PRO A 444 -34.68 -5.96 44.35
CA PRO A 444 -33.73 -6.73 43.57
C PRO A 444 -32.47 -5.90 43.25
N LEU A 445 -31.31 -6.56 43.23
CA LEU A 445 -30.07 -5.98 42.72
C LEU A 445 -30.19 -5.80 41.20
N THR A 446 -29.89 -4.60 40.72
CA THR A 446 -29.79 -4.31 39.28
C THR A 446 -28.32 -4.12 38.91
N ALA A 447 -27.85 -4.89 37.94
CA ALA A 447 -26.52 -4.76 37.37
C ALA A 447 -26.62 -4.28 35.92
N ILE A 448 -25.83 -3.28 35.55
CA ILE A 448 -25.79 -2.71 34.20
C ILE A 448 -24.34 -2.78 33.69
N ALA A 449 -24.13 -3.44 32.56
CA ALA A 449 -22.83 -3.50 31.90
C ALA A 449 -22.82 -2.68 30.61
N ARG A 450 -21.75 -1.93 30.39
CA ARG A 450 -21.51 -1.14 29.17
C ARG A 450 -20.14 -1.48 28.58
N ASP A 451 -20.08 -1.59 27.27
CA ASP A 451 -18.82 -1.78 26.55
C ASP A 451 -18.32 -0.49 25.88
N GLU A 452 -17.11 -0.53 25.31
CA GLU A 452 -16.50 0.62 24.63
C GLU A 452 -17.20 1.02 23.31
N GLN A 453 -18.10 0.17 22.80
CA GLN A 453 -18.85 0.41 21.55
C GLN A 453 -20.25 0.97 21.83
N GLY A 454 -20.62 1.13 23.10
CA GLY A 454 -21.91 1.68 23.53
C GLY A 454 -23.02 0.65 23.74
N HIS A 455 -22.72 -0.66 23.63
CA HIS A 455 -23.69 -1.71 23.94
C HIS A 455 -24.02 -1.71 25.44
N LEU A 456 -25.26 -2.03 25.77
CA LEU A 456 -25.77 -2.02 27.14
C LEU A 456 -26.49 -3.33 27.45
N ALA A 457 -26.08 -3.99 28.53
CA ALA A 457 -26.79 -5.13 29.09
C ALA A 457 -27.27 -4.81 30.50
N GLN A 458 -28.44 -5.32 30.86
CA GLN A 458 -29.03 -5.16 32.18
C GLN A 458 -29.57 -6.50 32.69
N ALA A 459 -29.27 -6.81 33.96
CA ALA A 459 -29.76 -8.00 34.63
C ALA A 459 -30.24 -7.64 36.04
N GLN A 460 -31.32 -8.29 36.49
CA GLN A 460 -31.90 -8.10 37.83
C GLN A 460 -31.95 -9.40 38.60
N SER A 461 -31.68 -9.35 39.91
CA SER A 461 -31.76 -10.55 40.75
C SER A 461 -33.19 -11.07 40.85
N SER A 462 -33.33 -12.39 40.92
CA SER A 462 -34.62 -13.08 41.11
C SER A 462 -35.14 -12.99 42.55
N MET A 463 -34.30 -12.51 43.46
CA MET A 463 -34.59 -12.36 44.88
C MET A 463 -34.15 -10.97 45.38
N PRO A 464 -34.79 -10.43 46.42
CA PRO A 464 -34.43 -9.14 46.97
C PRO A 464 -33.10 -9.18 47.72
N LEU A 465 -32.44 -8.03 47.80
CA LEU A 465 -31.30 -7.77 48.66
C LEU A 465 -31.76 -7.77 50.12
N VAL A 466 -31.02 -8.47 50.98
CA VAL A 466 -31.29 -8.52 52.42
C VAL A 466 -30.17 -7.81 53.17
N THR A 467 -30.47 -7.22 54.33
CA THR A 467 -29.44 -6.62 55.19
C THR A 467 -28.41 -7.68 55.60
N ALA A 468 -27.13 -7.36 55.41
CA ALA A 468 -26.04 -8.25 55.77
C ALA A 468 -25.68 -8.07 57.25
N HIS A 469 -25.78 -9.14 58.03
CA HIS A 469 -25.24 -9.15 59.40
C HIS A 469 -23.75 -9.55 59.44
N ASN A 470 -23.29 -10.31 58.44
CA ASN A 470 -21.89 -10.70 58.23
C ASN A 470 -21.59 -10.71 56.72
N GLN A 471 -20.41 -10.20 56.34
CA GLN A 471 -19.92 -10.15 54.96
C GLN A 471 -20.87 -9.42 53.97
N PRO A 472 -20.95 -8.08 54.00
CA PRO A 472 -21.72 -7.31 53.02
C PRO A 472 -21.13 -7.42 51.59
N LEU A 473 -21.91 -7.01 50.60
CA LEU A 473 -21.48 -6.82 49.21
C LEU A 473 -20.65 -5.54 49.06
N THR A 474 -19.40 -5.60 49.51
CA THR A 474 -18.43 -4.51 49.33
C THR A 474 -18.04 -4.32 47.86
N GLN A 475 -17.48 -3.15 47.53
CA GLN A 475 -16.98 -2.89 46.17
C GLN A 475 -15.93 -3.92 45.75
N GLU A 476 -15.04 -4.33 46.66
CA GLU A 476 -14.01 -5.35 46.39
C GLU A 476 -14.63 -6.71 46.06
N ARG A 477 -15.64 -7.13 46.83
CA ARG A 477 -16.31 -8.41 46.61
C ARG A 477 -17.11 -8.42 45.32
N LEU A 478 -17.77 -7.31 44.98
CA LEU A 478 -18.45 -7.15 43.68
C LEU A 478 -17.45 -7.18 42.52
N LYS A 479 -16.31 -6.48 42.64
CA LYS A 479 -15.21 -6.55 41.66
C LYS A 479 -14.69 -7.97 41.49
N GLU A 480 -14.52 -8.71 42.57
CA GLU A 480 -14.06 -10.11 42.53
C GLU A 480 -15.09 -11.01 41.82
N GLN A 481 -16.38 -10.91 42.15
CA GLN A 481 -17.41 -11.77 41.55
C GLN A 481 -17.70 -11.43 40.09
N PHE A 482 -17.92 -10.15 39.79
CA PHE A 482 -18.19 -9.70 38.42
C PHE A 482 -16.93 -9.70 37.54
N GLY A 483 -15.73 -9.70 38.12
CA GLY A 483 -14.45 -9.78 37.42
C GLY A 483 -14.06 -11.16 36.92
N ARG A 484 -14.78 -12.23 37.30
CA ARG A 484 -14.53 -13.62 36.86
C ARG A 484 -14.97 -13.84 35.39
N LEU A 485 -14.31 -13.17 34.45
CA LEU A 485 -14.67 -13.12 33.02
C LEU A 485 -13.67 -13.88 32.12
N GLY A 486 -12.75 -14.68 32.66
CA GLY A 486 -11.63 -15.26 31.90
C GLY A 486 -11.99 -16.11 30.66
N ASN A 487 -13.21 -16.64 30.57
CA ASN A 487 -13.67 -17.41 29.40
C ASN A 487 -14.51 -16.58 28.41
N THR A 488 -14.59 -15.27 28.60
CA THR A 488 -15.41 -14.37 27.79
C THR A 488 -14.50 -13.36 27.07
N PRO A 489 -14.99 -12.70 26.00
CA PRO A 489 -14.25 -11.64 25.32
C PRO A 489 -14.00 -10.39 26.18
N PHE A 490 -14.42 -10.39 27.45
CA PHE A 490 -14.46 -9.21 28.30
C PHE A 490 -13.55 -9.34 29.51
N ARG A 491 -12.98 -8.21 29.92
CA ARG A 491 -12.34 -8.05 31.24
C ARG A 491 -13.05 -6.94 32.00
N LEU A 492 -13.03 -7.00 33.32
CA LEU A 492 -13.59 -5.91 34.12
C LEU A 492 -12.64 -4.70 34.02
N GLY A 493 -13.13 -3.62 33.43
CA GLY A 493 -12.41 -2.34 33.36
C GLY A 493 -12.68 -1.50 34.61
N HIS A 494 -13.95 -1.24 34.90
CA HIS A 494 -14.39 -0.47 36.05
C HIS A 494 -15.66 -1.05 36.68
N LEU A 495 -15.81 -0.92 38.00
CA LEU A 495 -17.04 -1.26 38.71
C LEU A 495 -17.41 -0.17 39.71
N ASP A 496 -18.60 0.37 39.53
CA ASP A 496 -19.24 1.33 40.42
C ASP A 496 -20.30 0.64 41.27
N ASN A 497 -20.25 0.86 42.59
CA ASN A 497 -21.18 0.29 43.55
C ASN A 497 -22.07 1.39 44.13
N TYR A 498 -23.36 1.33 43.85
CA TYR A 498 -24.39 2.27 44.32
C TYR A 498 -25.44 1.58 45.21
N LEU A 499 -25.08 0.48 45.89
CA LEU A 499 -25.95 -0.17 46.86
C LEU A 499 -26.22 0.73 48.07
N GLN A 500 -27.46 0.74 48.57
CA GLN A 500 -27.87 1.52 49.73
C GLN A 500 -27.81 0.67 51.01
N GLY A 501 -26.70 0.78 51.73
CA GLY A 501 -26.45 0.08 52.99
C GLY A 501 -25.67 -1.23 52.83
N ASP A 502 -25.48 -1.93 53.96
CA ASP A 502 -24.78 -3.21 54.01
C ASP A 502 -25.73 -4.34 53.62
N LEU A 503 -25.67 -4.75 52.34
CA LEU A 503 -26.60 -5.72 51.75
C LEU A 503 -25.90 -7.03 51.37
N LEU A 504 -26.67 -8.10 51.29
CA LEU A 504 -26.25 -9.45 50.92
C LEU A 504 -27.10 -9.98 49.77
N LEU A 505 -26.44 -10.69 48.85
CA LEU A 505 -27.06 -11.53 47.83
C LEU A 505 -26.24 -12.82 47.69
N PRO A 506 -26.87 -13.99 47.48
CA PRO A 506 -26.13 -15.24 47.25
C PRO A 506 -25.16 -15.14 46.07
N ILE A 507 -23.97 -15.75 46.21
CA ILE A 507 -22.94 -15.75 45.16
C ILE A 507 -23.44 -16.45 43.88
N SER A 508 -24.28 -17.48 44.00
CA SER A 508 -24.93 -18.14 42.86
C SER A 508 -25.72 -17.16 42.00
N GLU A 509 -26.38 -16.19 42.65
CA GLU A 509 -27.19 -15.18 41.98
C GLU A 509 -26.31 -14.11 41.32
N LEU A 510 -25.24 -13.64 41.98
CA LEU A 510 -24.23 -12.77 41.35
C LEU A 510 -23.62 -13.43 40.10
N ASN A 511 -23.33 -14.74 40.17
CA ASN A 511 -22.84 -15.51 39.04
C ASN A 511 -23.88 -15.65 37.91
N ARG A 512 -25.18 -15.71 38.23
CA ARG A 512 -26.26 -15.72 37.24
C ARG A 512 -26.32 -14.37 36.53
N LEU A 513 -26.36 -13.26 37.27
CA LEU A 513 -26.37 -11.90 36.74
C LEU A 513 -25.18 -11.62 35.84
N ARG A 514 -23.96 -11.97 36.28
CA ARG A 514 -22.75 -11.84 35.46
C ARG A 514 -22.87 -12.59 34.14
N ARG A 515 -23.34 -13.84 34.15
CA ARG A 515 -23.52 -14.65 32.95
C ARG A 515 -24.55 -14.02 32.01
N GLU A 516 -25.67 -13.57 32.55
CA GLU A 516 -26.72 -12.90 31.79
C GLU A 516 -26.22 -11.62 31.11
N LEU A 517 -25.49 -10.77 31.83
CA LEU A 517 -24.88 -9.55 31.27
C LEU A 517 -23.93 -9.88 30.11
N VAL A 518 -23.06 -10.87 30.28
CA VAL A 518 -22.13 -11.30 29.23
C VAL A 518 -22.90 -11.81 28.02
N THR A 519 -23.86 -12.72 28.20
CA THR A 519 -24.65 -13.28 27.09
C THR A 519 -25.38 -12.20 26.31
N GLN A 520 -25.99 -11.22 26.99
CA GLN A 520 -26.64 -10.09 26.33
C GLN A 520 -25.65 -9.23 25.53
N LEU A 521 -24.48 -8.90 26.09
CA LEU A 521 -23.46 -8.12 25.38
C LEU A 521 -22.88 -8.87 24.18
N GLU A 522 -22.59 -10.16 24.29
CA GLU A 522 -22.12 -10.97 23.17
C GLU A 522 -23.15 -11.06 22.05
N ALA A 523 -24.43 -11.24 22.41
CA ALA A 523 -25.52 -11.30 21.45
C ALA A 523 -25.68 -9.97 20.70
N GLN A 524 -25.59 -8.83 21.39
CA GLN A 524 -25.63 -7.50 20.76
C GLN A 524 -24.43 -7.29 19.84
N ARG A 525 -23.22 -7.59 20.30
CA ARG A 525 -22.00 -7.46 19.49
C ARG A 525 -22.01 -8.32 18.24
N ARG A 526 -22.59 -9.52 18.29
CA ARG A 526 -22.60 -10.43 17.15
C ARG A 526 -23.57 -10.00 16.03
N GLN A 527 -24.46 -9.03 16.29
CA GLN A 527 -25.38 -8.56 15.26
C GLN A 527 -24.62 -7.83 14.14
N PRO A 528 -24.86 -8.19 12.87
CA PRO A 528 -24.21 -7.51 11.76
C PRO A 528 -24.67 -6.06 11.71
N LYS A 529 -23.74 -5.17 11.38
CA LYS A 529 -24.08 -3.78 11.06
C LYS A 529 -25.00 -3.73 9.86
N ARG A 530 -26.00 -2.85 9.91
CA ARG A 530 -26.95 -2.64 8.83
C ARG A 530 -26.61 -1.35 8.10
N TRP A 531 -26.31 -1.48 6.81
CA TRP A 531 -26.10 -0.38 5.89
C TRP A 531 -27.31 -0.25 4.98
N GLN A 532 -27.58 0.96 4.48
CA GLN A 532 -28.64 1.15 3.50
C GLN A 532 -28.22 0.52 2.18
N LEU A 533 -29.11 -0.23 1.55
CA LEU A 533 -28.86 -0.82 0.24
C LEU A 533 -30.03 -0.50 -0.69
N SER A 534 -29.73 0.18 -1.79
CA SER A 534 -30.71 0.45 -2.84
C SER A 534 -30.93 -0.79 -3.68
N ALA A 535 -32.17 -1.28 -3.70
CA ALA A 535 -32.55 -2.46 -4.46
C ALA A 535 -32.58 -2.21 -5.98
N SER A 536 -32.81 -0.97 -6.42
CA SER A 536 -32.97 -0.61 -7.83
C SER A 536 -31.72 0.03 -8.46
N ALA A 537 -30.77 0.52 -7.66
CA ALA A 537 -29.52 1.08 -8.17
C ALA A 537 -28.72 0.04 -8.93
N SER A 538 -28.14 0.38 -10.07
CA SER A 538 -27.30 -0.49 -10.90
C SER A 538 -26.06 0.25 -11.40
N TRP A 539 -24.97 -0.48 -11.66
CA TRP A 539 -23.78 0.08 -12.29
C TRP A 539 -24.07 0.71 -13.65
N THR A 540 -25.09 0.22 -14.36
CA THR A 540 -25.52 0.77 -15.66
C THR A 540 -26.04 2.19 -15.55
N ASP A 541 -26.59 2.58 -14.40
CA ASP A 541 -27.12 3.94 -14.16
C ASP A 541 -26.00 5.00 -14.17
N LEU A 542 -24.75 4.56 -13.97
CA LEU A 542 -23.57 5.41 -13.90
C LEU A 542 -22.80 5.46 -15.21
N LEU A 543 -23.25 4.76 -16.26
CA LEU A 543 -22.61 4.79 -17.56
C LEU A 543 -22.74 6.18 -18.21
N PRO A 544 -21.70 6.65 -18.92
CA PRO A 544 -21.82 7.87 -19.69
C PRO A 544 -22.82 7.68 -20.83
N VAL A 545 -23.58 8.73 -21.15
CA VAL A 545 -24.51 8.71 -22.29
C VAL A 545 -23.69 8.66 -23.58
N PRO A 546 -23.94 7.69 -24.49
CA PRO A 546 -23.25 7.63 -25.77
C PRO A 546 -23.55 8.89 -26.61
N PRO A 547 -22.57 9.43 -27.35
CA PRO A 547 -22.84 10.53 -28.26
C PRO A 547 -23.78 10.06 -29.39
N ALA A 548 -24.72 10.93 -29.81
CA ALA A 548 -25.67 10.63 -30.88
C ALA A 548 -25.00 10.41 -32.25
N SER A 549 -23.80 10.98 -32.46
CA SER A 549 -22.91 10.69 -33.58
C SER A 549 -21.48 11.05 -33.20
N VAL A 550 -20.50 10.23 -33.60
CA VAL A 550 -19.08 10.57 -33.47
C VAL A 550 -18.68 11.30 -34.76
N PRO A 551 -18.19 12.55 -34.70
CA PRO A 551 -17.72 13.24 -35.90
C PRO A 551 -16.63 12.43 -36.60
N ALA A 552 -16.72 12.32 -37.93
CA ALA A 552 -15.68 11.72 -38.76
C ALA A 552 -14.44 12.62 -38.79
N SER A 553 -13.67 12.64 -37.71
CA SER A 553 -12.35 13.25 -37.67
C SER A 553 -11.30 12.25 -38.14
N ALA A 554 -10.25 12.77 -38.78
CA ALA A 554 -9.08 11.98 -39.12
C ALA A 554 -8.36 11.51 -37.84
N ALA A 555 -7.79 10.31 -37.87
CA ALA A 555 -6.93 9.86 -36.79
C ALA A 555 -5.68 10.74 -36.69
N GLN A 556 -5.25 11.04 -35.47
CA GLN A 556 -4.14 11.93 -35.17
C GLN A 556 -3.12 11.23 -34.28
N LEU A 557 -1.83 11.50 -34.55
CA LEU A 557 -0.74 11.16 -33.65
C LEU A 557 -0.54 12.25 -32.62
N VAL A 558 -0.40 11.80 -31.37
CA VAL A 558 0.02 12.60 -30.22
C VAL A 558 1.38 12.08 -29.79
N VAL A 559 2.38 12.94 -29.67
CA VAL A 559 3.75 12.48 -29.42
C VAL A 559 4.31 13.06 -28.14
N LEU A 560 4.72 12.18 -27.23
CA LEU A 560 5.41 12.58 -26.00
C LEU A 560 6.93 12.50 -26.18
N VAL A 561 7.61 13.60 -25.86
CA VAL A 561 9.07 13.76 -25.92
C VAL A 561 9.65 14.09 -24.54
N ARG A 562 10.90 13.68 -24.34
CA ARG A 562 11.66 13.88 -23.09
C ARG A 562 13.02 14.57 -23.30
N THR A 563 13.39 14.83 -24.55
CA THR A 563 14.64 15.52 -24.92
C THR A 563 14.42 16.60 -25.98
N TRP A 564 15.36 17.52 -26.09
CA TRP A 564 15.33 18.60 -27.10
C TRP A 564 15.45 18.06 -28.52
N GLU A 565 16.30 17.06 -28.68
CA GLU A 565 16.59 16.38 -29.92
C GLU A 565 15.32 15.67 -30.44
N GLN A 566 14.55 15.05 -29.54
CA GLN A 566 13.24 14.49 -29.86
C GLN A 566 12.23 15.59 -30.24
N LEU A 567 12.15 16.69 -29.49
CA LEU A 567 11.20 17.78 -29.78
C LEU A 567 11.41 18.36 -31.19
N ASN A 568 12.67 18.62 -31.58
CA ASN A 568 12.98 19.10 -32.93
C ASN A 568 12.59 18.07 -34.00
N ALA A 569 12.94 16.79 -33.81
CA ALA A 569 12.60 15.72 -34.73
C ALA A 569 11.07 15.55 -34.93
N VAL A 570 10.28 15.75 -33.88
CA VAL A 570 8.82 15.71 -33.90
C VAL A 570 8.23 16.90 -34.68
N LEU A 571 8.79 18.10 -34.52
CA LEU A 571 8.40 19.28 -35.29
C LEU A 571 8.70 19.12 -36.78
N ASP A 572 9.88 18.61 -37.12
CA ASP A 572 10.29 18.32 -38.50
C ASP A 572 9.38 17.27 -39.16
N ALA A 573 8.88 16.32 -38.38
CA ALA A 573 7.92 15.30 -38.84
C ALA A 573 6.49 15.83 -39.01
N GLY A 574 6.22 17.11 -38.73
CA GLY A 574 4.92 17.74 -38.94
C GLY A 574 3.85 17.35 -37.91
N ILE A 575 4.24 16.86 -36.74
CA ILE A 575 3.30 16.49 -35.67
C ILE A 575 2.68 17.74 -35.06
N THR A 576 1.36 17.74 -34.90
CA THR A 576 0.58 18.90 -34.44
C THR A 576 0.20 18.85 -32.96
N ARG A 577 0.27 17.69 -32.30
CA ARG A 577 0.02 17.55 -30.86
C ARG A 577 1.24 16.94 -30.17
N ILE A 578 1.89 17.74 -29.34
CA ILE A 578 3.15 17.38 -28.69
C ILE A 578 2.98 17.45 -27.17
N TYR A 579 3.37 16.39 -26.46
CA TYR A 579 3.49 16.38 -25.01
C TYR A 579 4.96 16.45 -24.62
N ALA A 580 5.33 17.31 -23.69
CA ALA A 580 6.71 17.47 -23.22
C ALA A 580 6.83 17.08 -21.75
N GLU A 581 7.70 16.10 -21.44
CA GLU A 581 8.05 15.67 -20.08
C GLU A 581 9.57 15.81 -19.90
N PHE A 582 10.01 16.98 -19.41
CA PHE A 582 11.43 17.23 -19.13
C PHE A 582 11.76 17.07 -17.65
N GLU A 583 12.95 16.55 -17.37
CA GLU A 583 13.50 16.45 -16.01
C GLU A 583 13.64 17.85 -15.36
N ASP A 584 14.14 18.83 -16.12
CA ASP A 584 14.27 20.21 -15.66
C ASP A 584 13.04 21.05 -16.05
N PRO A 585 12.18 21.47 -15.10
CA PRO A 585 10.98 22.22 -15.41
C PRO A 585 11.26 23.60 -15.98
N ARG A 586 12.48 24.14 -15.83
CA ARG A 586 12.86 25.43 -16.44
C ARG A 586 12.88 25.37 -17.96
N ARG A 587 13.11 24.19 -18.53
CA ARG A 587 13.17 23.98 -19.99
C ARG A 587 11.80 24.07 -20.66
N TYR A 588 10.70 23.99 -19.91
CA TYR A 588 9.36 24.06 -20.49
C TYR A 588 9.07 25.38 -21.19
N ARG A 589 9.51 26.51 -20.63
CA ARG A 589 9.30 27.82 -21.26
C ARG A 589 9.96 27.91 -22.63
N ASP A 590 11.20 27.44 -22.71
CA ASP A 590 11.97 27.47 -23.96
C ASP A 590 11.36 26.52 -25.00
N ALA A 591 10.85 25.36 -24.56
CA ALA A 591 10.19 24.41 -25.45
C ALA A 591 8.86 24.95 -25.99
N VAL A 592 8.08 25.62 -25.13
CA VAL A 592 6.85 26.31 -25.55
C VAL A 592 7.17 27.41 -26.57
N ALA A 593 8.19 28.23 -26.31
CA ALA A 593 8.62 29.27 -27.25
C ALA A 593 9.08 28.70 -28.60
N LEU A 594 9.80 27.57 -28.60
CA LEU A 594 10.21 26.87 -29.82
C LEU A 594 8.99 26.41 -30.64
N VAL A 595 8.01 25.76 -29.99
CA VAL A 595 6.80 25.25 -30.67
C VAL A 595 5.93 26.39 -31.20
N HIS A 596 5.69 27.45 -30.41
CA HIS A 596 4.93 28.62 -30.86
C HIS A 596 5.64 29.42 -31.96
N GLY A 597 6.97 29.40 -31.96
CA GLY A 597 7.81 30.00 -32.99
C GLY A 597 7.85 29.20 -34.30
N TYR A 598 7.45 27.93 -34.30
CA TYR A 598 7.56 27.05 -35.46
C TYR A 598 6.72 27.56 -36.64
N ARG A 599 7.32 27.59 -37.83
CA ARG A 599 6.71 28.07 -39.08
C ARG A 599 6.48 26.91 -40.05
N GLY A 600 5.63 25.97 -39.63
CA GLY A 600 5.16 24.86 -40.45
C GLY A 600 3.84 25.15 -41.16
N SER A 601 3.37 24.19 -41.98
CA SER A 601 2.07 24.28 -42.68
C SER A 601 0.87 24.28 -41.74
N THR A 602 1.00 23.68 -40.56
CA THR A 602 0.00 23.68 -39.49
C THR A 602 0.68 24.05 -38.18
N ALA A 603 0.06 24.92 -37.38
CA ALA A 603 0.60 25.32 -36.08
C ALA A 603 0.52 24.16 -35.07
N PRO A 604 1.66 23.68 -34.53
CA PRO A 604 1.65 22.65 -33.50
C PRO A 604 1.19 23.22 -32.15
N GLN A 605 0.60 22.36 -31.33
CA GLN A 605 0.22 22.63 -29.94
C GLN A 605 1.07 21.80 -29.00
N ILE A 606 1.57 22.42 -27.95
CA ILE A 606 2.39 21.79 -26.91
C ILE A 606 1.64 21.73 -25.58
N TYR A 607 1.62 20.55 -24.99
CA TYR A 607 1.15 20.34 -23.63
C TYR A 607 2.34 19.93 -22.76
N VAL A 608 2.37 20.43 -21.53
CA VAL A 608 3.46 20.14 -20.61
C VAL A 608 3.02 19.12 -19.55
N ALA A 609 3.89 18.14 -19.29
CA ALA A 609 3.69 17.08 -18.32
C ALA A 609 4.39 17.41 -16.98
N PRO A 610 3.67 17.85 -15.95
CA PRO A 610 4.21 17.89 -14.58
C PRO A 610 4.61 16.49 -14.06
N PRO A 611 5.37 16.38 -12.95
CA PRO A 611 5.72 15.09 -12.35
C PRO A 611 4.52 14.22 -11.99
N ARG A 612 4.71 12.91 -11.95
CA ARG A 612 3.63 11.95 -11.64
C ARG A 612 3.12 12.09 -10.20
N ILE A 613 3.99 12.51 -9.28
CA ILE A 613 3.72 12.64 -7.85
C ILE A 613 3.95 14.08 -7.40
N THR A 614 3.05 14.59 -6.55
CA THR A 614 3.17 15.89 -5.90
C THR A 614 3.18 15.71 -4.39
N LYS A 615 4.24 16.17 -3.70
CA LYS A 615 4.33 16.11 -2.23
C LYS A 615 4.26 17.50 -1.57
N PRO A 616 3.91 17.57 -0.27
CA PRO A 616 3.80 18.83 0.45
C PRO A 616 5.08 19.68 0.47
N GLY A 617 5.08 20.77 -0.29
CA GLY A 617 6.22 21.69 -0.44
C GLY A 617 6.75 21.78 -1.86
N GLU A 618 6.21 20.99 -2.78
CA GLU A 618 6.66 20.93 -4.19
C GLU A 618 5.83 21.79 -5.14
N GLN A 619 4.98 22.67 -4.59
CA GLN A 619 4.11 23.56 -5.36
C GLN A 619 4.87 24.43 -6.36
N TRP A 620 6.13 24.74 -6.06
CA TRP A 620 7.00 25.51 -6.95
C TRP A 620 7.19 24.83 -8.31
N ILE A 621 7.17 23.49 -8.39
CA ILE A 621 7.29 22.76 -9.67
C ILE A 621 6.06 23.07 -10.54
N LEU A 622 4.86 22.98 -9.96
CA LEU A 622 3.61 23.29 -10.64
C LEU A 622 3.53 24.77 -11.06
N GLN A 623 4.10 25.68 -10.26
CA GLN A 623 4.24 27.09 -10.62
C GLN A 623 5.13 27.29 -11.85
N GLN A 624 6.28 26.60 -11.92
CA GLN A 624 7.17 26.66 -13.09
C GLN A 624 6.49 26.09 -14.34
N VAL A 625 5.80 24.95 -14.20
CA VAL A 625 5.05 24.32 -15.30
C VAL A 625 3.99 25.28 -15.84
N ARG A 626 3.16 25.88 -14.98
CA ARG A 626 2.15 26.85 -15.43
C ARG A 626 2.76 28.11 -16.04
N ALA A 627 3.87 28.60 -15.50
CA ALA A 627 4.59 29.77 -16.00
C ALA A 627 5.27 29.54 -17.36
N ALA A 628 5.27 28.32 -17.89
CA ALA A 628 5.69 28.03 -19.25
C ALA A 628 4.67 28.53 -20.30
N ASN A 629 3.41 28.77 -19.91
CA ASN A 629 2.32 29.21 -20.79
C ASN A 629 2.11 28.28 -22.00
N ALA A 630 2.13 26.97 -21.74
CA ALA A 630 1.83 25.95 -22.74
C ALA A 630 0.36 26.01 -23.21
N ASP A 631 0.03 25.36 -24.33
CA ASP A 631 -1.34 25.30 -24.85
C ASP A 631 -2.26 24.43 -23.98
N GLY A 632 -1.68 23.59 -23.12
CA GLY A 632 -2.37 22.79 -22.12
C GLY A 632 -1.42 21.98 -21.23
N TYR A 633 -2.00 21.18 -20.33
CA TYR A 633 -1.24 20.44 -19.31
C TYR A 633 -1.71 18.98 -19.19
N LEU A 634 -0.79 18.07 -18.86
CA LEU A 634 -1.16 16.71 -18.47
C LEU A 634 -1.50 16.63 -16.97
N VAL A 635 -2.63 16.01 -16.67
CA VAL A 635 -3.11 15.74 -15.32
C VAL A 635 -2.75 14.30 -14.96
N ARG A 636 -1.85 14.13 -14.01
CA ARG A 636 -1.23 12.84 -13.67
C ARG A 636 -1.55 12.37 -12.24
N ASN A 637 -2.03 13.28 -11.41
CA ASN A 637 -2.45 13.05 -10.03
C ASN A 637 -3.56 14.06 -9.65
N TYR A 638 -4.06 13.94 -8.41
CA TYR A 638 -5.20 14.73 -7.93
C TYR A 638 -4.86 16.21 -7.68
N ASP A 639 -3.62 16.54 -7.33
CA ASP A 639 -3.17 17.93 -7.18
C ASP A 639 -3.30 18.69 -8.50
N HIS A 640 -3.00 18.03 -9.62
CA HIS A 640 -3.08 18.65 -10.94
C HIS A 640 -4.53 18.99 -11.35
N LEU A 641 -5.51 18.17 -10.95
CA LEU A 641 -6.93 18.44 -11.22
C LEU A 641 -7.37 19.79 -10.64
N THR A 642 -6.92 20.08 -9.42
CA THR A 642 -7.26 21.33 -8.73
C THR A 642 -6.40 22.48 -9.24
N TYR A 643 -5.11 22.24 -9.41
CA TYR A 643 -4.15 23.31 -9.73
C TYR A 643 -4.31 23.87 -11.14
N PHE A 644 -4.62 23.03 -12.12
CA PHE A 644 -4.86 23.42 -13.52
C PHE A 644 -6.35 23.53 -13.87
N ALA A 645 -7.22 23.65 -12.87
CA ALA A 645 -8.65 23.84 -13.09
C ALA A 645 -8.90 25.10 -13.95
N GLY A 646 -9.72 24.95 -14.99
CA GLY A 646 -10.03 26.01 -15.96
C GLY A 646 -9.01 26.17 -17.10
N GLU A 647 -7.87 25.47 -17.04
CA GLU A 647 -6.91 25.37 -18.14
C GLU A 647 -7.27 24.18 -19.05
N ARG A 648 -6.71 24.14 -20.25
CA ARG A 648 -6.82 23.00 -21.16
C ARG A 648 -6.02 21.82 -20.61
N CYS A 649 -6.70 20.73 -20.27
CA CYS A 649 -6.09 19.60 -19.58
C CYS A 649 -6.40 18.26 -20.26
N VAL A 650 -5.45 17.33 -20.27
CA VAL A 650 -5.65 15.92 -20.66
C VAL A 650 -5.27 15.04 -19.47
N GLY A 651 -6.14 14.11 -19.08
CA GLY A 651 -5.84 13.13 -18.04
C GLY A 651 -4.90 12.06 -18.57
N ASP A 652 -3.78 11.82 -17.89
CA ASP A 652 -2.75 10.86 -18.30
C ASP A 652 -3.00 9.46 -17.74
N PHE A 653 -2.24 8.46 -18.22
CA PHE A 653 -2.45 7.05 -17.88
C PHE A 653 -2.36 6.75 -16.37
N SER A 654 -1.62 7.57 -15.61
CA SER A 654 -1.43 7.41 -14.16
C SER A 654 -2.69 7.66 -13.33
N LEU A 655 -3.75 8.21 -13.93
CA LEU A 655 -5.09 8.28 -13.32
C LEU A 655 -5.82 6.92 -13.33
N ASN A 656 -5.24 5.89 -13.96
CA ASN A 656 -5.76 4.52 -13.98
C ASN A 656 -7.19 4.41 -14.51
N VAL A 657 -7.50 5.09 -15.62
CA VAL A 657 -8.82 5.00 -16.28
C VAL A 657 -8.98 3.62 -16.92
N ALA A 658 -9.60 2.71 -16.18
CA ALA A 658 -9.77 1.29 -16.56
C ALA A 658 -11.23 0.87 -16.85
N ASN A 659 -12.20 1.72 -16.55
CA ASN A 659 -13.63 1.47 -16.76
C ASN A 659 -14.41 2.76 -17.06
N PRO A 660 -15.63 2.65 -17.63
CA PRO A 660 -16.46 3.81 -17.98
C PRO A 660 -16.89 4.68 -16.79
N LEU A 661 -17.07 4.10 -15.60
CA LEU A 661 -17.50 4.85 -14.40
C LEU A 661 -16.40 5.79 -13.92
N THR A 662 -15.15 5.32 -13.99
CA THR A 662 -13.93 6.10 -13.74
C THR A 662 -13.76 7.18 -14.79
N ALA A 663 -13.90 6.84 -16.07
CA ALA A 663 -13.80 7.81 -17.17
C ALA A 663 -14.84 8.94 -17.02
N ALA A 664 -16.09 8.58 -16.75
CA ALA A 664 -17.17 9.54 -16.54
C ALA A 664 -16.91 10.47 -15.35
N TYR A 665 -16.29 9.98 -14.26
CA TYR A 665 -15.94 10.82 -13.13
C TYR A 665 -14.86 11.85 -13.48
N PHE A 666 -13.75 11.42 -14.10
CA PHE A 666 -12.68 12.32 -14.45
C PHE A 666 -13.08 13.36 -15.51
N LYS A 667 -14.00 13.03 -16.41
CA LYS A 667 -14.54 14.01 -17.37
C LYS A 667 -15.31 15.17 -16.72
N GLN A 668 -15.81 15.01 -15.49
CA GLN A 668 -16.47 16.10 -14.76
C GLN A 668 -15.49 17.23 -14.37
N PHE A 669 -14.19 16.96 -14.37
CA PHE A 669 -13.14 17.96 -14.11
C PHE A 669 -12.74 18.79 -15.34
N GLY A 670 -13.50 18.70 -16.45
CA GLY A 670 -13.24 19.49 -17.65
C GLY A 670 -12.05 19.02 -18.49
N LEU A 671 -11.55 17.80 -18.27
CA LEU A 671 -10.47 17.22 -19.05
C LEU A 671 -10.92 17.05 -20.51
N GLU A 672 -10.10 17.47 -21.48
CA GLU A 672 -10.38 17.30 -22.92
C GLU A 672 -10.50 15.82 -23.26
N ARG A 673 -9.51 15.03 -22.82
CA ARG A 673 -9.34 13.59 -23.07
C ARG A 673 -8.77 12.88 -21.84
N LEU A 674 -8.83 11.56 -21.87
CA LEU A 674 -8.30 10.63 -20.88
C LEU A 674 -7.45 9.56 -21.58
N THR A 675 -6.19 9.45 -21.22
CA THR A 675 -5.35 8.33 -21.65
C THR A 675 -5.81 7.06 -20.93
N ALA A 676 -6.13 6.02 -21.70
CA ALA A 676 -6.56 4.73 -21.15
C ALA A 676 -5.45 4.10 -20.28
N SER A 677 -5.84 3.40 -19.21
CA SER A 677 -4.88 2.71 -18.33
C SER A 677 -4.04 1.71 -19.11
N TYR A 678 -2.74 1.65 -18.80
CA TYR A 678 -1.83 0.68 -19.39
C TYR A 678 -2.00 -0.74 -18.83
N ASP A 679 -2.81 -0.92 -17.79
CA ASP A 679 -3.25 -2.24 -17.31
C ASP A 679 -4.31 -2.88 -18.24
N LEU A 680 -4.88 -2.14 -19.21
CA LEU A 680 -5.88 -2.69 -20.13
C LEU A 680 -5.21 -3.40 -21.30
N ASN A 681 -5.56 -4.66 -21.51
CA ASN A 681 -5.26 -5.31 -22.77
C ASN A 681 -6.17 -4.86 -23.90
N VAL A 682 -5.86 -5.26 -25.13
CA VAL A 682 -6.64 -4.85 -26.30
C VAL A 682 -8.13 -5.19 -26.18
N GLN A 683 -8.51 -6.35 -25.65
CA GLN A 683 -9.93 -6.71 -25.53
C GLN A 683 -10.64 -5.80 -24.51
N GLN A 684 -10.00 -5.54 -23.38
CA GLN A 684 -10.54 -4.67 -22.33
C GLN A 684 -10.60 -3.21 -22.78
N LEU A 685 -9.64 -2.78 -23.62
CA LEU A 685 -9.67 -1.47 -24.26
C LEU A 685 -10.82 -1.34 -25.26
N GLN A 686 -11.06 -2.38 -26.08
CA GLN A 686 -12.22 -2.43 -26.97
C GLN A 686 -13.53 -2.36 -26.16
N ASP A 687 -13.61 -3.09 -25.04
CA ASP A 687 -14.77 -3.03 -24.15
C ASP A 687 -14.93 -1.62 -23.57
N LEU A 688 -13.85 -0.95 -23.17
CA LEU A 688 -13.91 0.43 -22.66
C LEU A 688 -14.46 1.40 -23.73
N LEU A 689 -14.01 1.29 -24.97
CA LEU A 689 -14.51 2.08 -26.11
C LEU A 689 -15.99 1.82 -26.43
N GLN A 690 -16.52 0.64 -26.11
CA GLN A 690 -17.94 0.34 -26.30
C GLN A 690 -18.84 1.02 -25.26
N TYR A 691 -18.32 1.23 -24.05
CA TYR A 691 -19.06 1.83 -22.94
C TYR A 691 -18.70 3.29 -22.65
N CYS A 692 -17.78 3.88 -23.42
CA CYS A 692 -17.39 5.30 -23.32
C CYS A 692 -17.53 6.00 -24.66
N PRO A 693 -17.85 7.31 -24.69
CA PRO A 693 -17.65 8.14 -25.86
C PRO A 693 -16.18 8.03 -26.36
N PRO A 694 -15.92 7.54 -27.59
CA PRO A 694 -14.56 7.27 -28.05
C PRO A 694 -13.67 8.52 -28.13
N ASP A 695 -14.26 9.70 -28.33
CA ASP A 695 -13.59 11.00 -28.35
C ASP A 695 -13.03 11.42 -26.98
N TRP A 696 -13.50 10.79 -25.90
CA TRP A 696 -12.93 10.99 -24.58
C TRP A 696 -11.58 10.31 -24.42
N LEU A 697 -11.25 9.32 -25.24
CA LEU A 697 -10.11 8.44 -25.00
C LEU A 697 -8.92 8.75 -25.91
N GLU A 698 -7.75 8.75 -25.31
CA GLU A 698 -6.45 8.71 -25.97
C GLU A 698 -5.81 7.34 -25.70
N ILE A 699 -5.21 6.72 -26.73
CA ILE A 699 -4.67 5.36 -26.63
C ILE A 699 -3.19 5.38 -26.99
N THR A 700 -2.32 4.95 -26.08
CA THR A 700 -0.90 4.78 -26.35
C THR A 700 -0.66 3.50 -27.16
N ILE A 701 -0.04 3.66 -28.33
CA ILE A 701 0.23 2.56 -29.29
C ILE A 701 1.71 2.31 -29.53
N HIS A 702 2.58 3.11 -28.92
CA HIS A 702 4.03 2.94 -28.89
C HIS A 702 4.59 3.48 -27.59
N GLN A 703 5.30 2.66 -26.81
CA GLN A 703 5.97 3.12 -25.60
C GLN A 703 7.02 2.16 -25.07
N HIS A 704 8.04 2.70 -24.42
CA HIS A 704 8.77 1.97 -23.40
C HIS A 704 7.97 1.99 -22.09
N MET A 705 7.42 0.85 -21.69
CA MET A 705 6.54 0.77 -20.52
C MET A 705 7.26 1.21 -19.22
N PRO A 706 6.70 2.16 -18.43
CA PRO A 706 7.34 2.62 -17.19
C PRO A 706 7.18 1.57 -16.08
N MET A 707 8.20 0.73 -15.91
CA MET A 707 8.21 -0.42 -15.01
C MET A 707 8.07 -0.03 -13.54
N PHE A 708 8.97 0.84 -13.04
CA PHE A 708 8.99 1.31 -11.67
C PHE A 708 8.92 2.82 -11.65
N HIS A 709 8.08 3.40 -10.79
CA HIS A 709 8.13 4.81 -10.44
C HIS A 709 8.34 4.93 -8.93
N MET A 710 9.45 5.53 -8.49
CA MET A 710 9.97 5.35 -7.14
C MET A 710 10.54 6.62 -6.53
N GLU A 711 10.33 6.78 -5.22
CA GLU A 711 10.97 7.82 -4.40
C GLU A 711 12.45 7.50 -4.13
N HIS A 712 12.85 6.23 -4.25
CA HIS A 712 14.25 5.82 -4.16
C HIS A 712 15.02 6.27 -5.41
N CYS A 713 16.07 7.05 -5.22
CA CYS A 713 16.92 7.52 -6.29
C CYS A 713 18.18 6.65 -6.43
N VAL A 714 18.21 5.81 -7.47
CA VAL A 714 19.34 4.94 -7.84
C VAL A 714 20.60 5.75 -8.15
N PHE A 715 20.46 6.93 -8.76
CA PHE A 715 21.59 7.82 -9.04
C PHE A 715 22.26 8.27 -7.73
N CYS A 716 21.46 8.78 -6.80
CA CYS A 716 21.94 9.19 -5.47
C CYS A 716 22.57 8.01 -4.72
N ALA A 717 21.89 6.86 -4.68
CA ALA A 717 22.28 5.70 -3.88
C ALA A 717 23.60 5.03 -4.33
N PHE A 718 23.92 5.07 -5.63
CA PHE A 718 24.99 4.24 -6.18
C PHE A 718 26.02 5.02 -7.01
N LEU A 719 25.79 6.31 -7.30
CA LEU A 719 26.74 7.18 -8.02
C LEU A 719 27.12 8.43 -7.21
N SER A 720 26.79 8.47 -5.91
CA SER A 720 27.18 9.57 -5.02
C SER A 720 27.31 9.10 -3.58
N ASP A 721 27.99 9.89 -2.75
CA ASP A 721 28.02 9.73 -1.29
C ASP A 721 26.86 10.49 -0.59
N GLY A 722 26.00 11.15 -1.36
CA GLY A 722 24.86 11.90 -0.86
C GLY A 722 23.73 11.00 -0.37
N THR A 723 22.84 11.57 0.44
CA THR A 723 21.68 10.90 1.05
C THR A 723 20.38 11.21 0.34
N ASP A 724 20.25 12.43 -0.21
CA ASP A 724 19.06 12.93 -0.91
C ASP A 724 19.42 14.00 -1.97
N TYR A 725 18.40 14.66 -2.53
CA TYR A 725 18.55 15.65 -3.59
C TYR A 725 19.36 16.91 -3.19
N THR A 726 19.51 17.18 -1.89
CA THR A 726 20.18 18.39 -1.39
C THR A 726 21.71 18.27 -1.42
N ASN A 727 22.24 17.04 -1.45
CA ASN A 727 23.67 16.77 -1.32
C ASN A 727 24.20 15.68 -2.28
N CYS A 728 23.39 15.14 -3.20
CA CYS A 728 23.82 14.09 -4.13
C CYS A 728 24.75 14.55 -5.25
N GLY A 729 24.90 15.86 -5.49
CA GLY A 729 25.68 16.38 -6.61
C GLY A 729 25.03 16.22 -8.00
N ARG A 730 23.77 15.75 -8.04
CA ARG A 730 22.95 15.55 -9.26
C ARG A 730 23.60 14.67 -10.35
N PRO A 731 24.03 13.43 -10.04
CA PRO A 731 24.56 12.50 -11.04
C PRO A 731 23.57 12.20 -12.18
N CYS A 732 22.26 12.35 -11.97
CA CYS A 732 21.24 12.19 -13.01
C CYS A 732 21.37 13.19 -14.17
N GLU A 733 21.95 14.38 -13.93
CA GLU A 733 22.15 15.40 -14.96
C GLU A 733 23.41 15.13 -15.82
N GLN A 734 24.29 14.22 -15.38
CA GLN A 734 25.61 13.98 -15.97
C GLN A 734 25.74 12.59 -16.60
N HIS A 735 25.01 11.60 -16.07
CA HIS A 735 25.16 10.21 -16.45
C HIS A 735 23.87 9.63 -17.04
N GLN A 736 24.01 8.87 -18.12
CA GLN A 736 22.94 8.00 -18.59
C GLN A 736 23.01 6.67 -17.86
N VAL A 737 21.97 6.36 -17.08
CA VAL A 737 21.95 5.16 -16.25
C VAL A 737 20.98 4.13 -16.79
N LYS A 738 21.43 2.87 -16.80
CA LYS A 738 20.58 1.70 -17.05
C LYS A 738 20.73 0.65 -15.95
N LEU A 739 19.69 -0.15 -15.79
CA LEU A 739 19.71 -1.36 -14.97
C LEU A 739 19.65 -2.57 -15.89
N ARG A 740 20.68 -3.39 -15.87
CA ARG A 740 20.69 -4.66 -16.60
C ARG A 740 20.16 -5.77 -15.71
N ASP A 741 19.11 -6.44 -16.17
CA ASP A 741 18.51 -7.55 -15.44
C ASP A 741 19.29 -8.87 -15.63
N ARG A 742 18.84 -9.92 -14.93
CA ARG A 742 19.46 -11.26 -14.99
C ARG A 742 19.38 -11.95 -16.36
N VAL A 743 18.52 -11.49 -17.28
CA VAL A 743 18.43 -12.04 -18.64
C VAL A 743 19.19 -11.18 -19.66
N GLY A 744 19.87 -10.13 -19.20
CA GLY A 744 20.71 -9.25 -20.02
C GLY A 744 19.95 -8.07 -20.62
N SER A 745 18.67 -7.86 -20.28
CA SER A 745 17.91 -6.70 -20.78
C SER A 745 18.34 -5.44 -20.05
N GLU A 746 18.61 -4.37 -20.81
CA GLU A 746 19.02 -3.07 -20.26
C GLU A 746 17.83 -2.12 -20.17
N HIS A 747 17.42 -1.77 -18.95
CA HIS A 747 16.31 -0.89 -18.66
C HIS A 747 16.78 0.54 -18.37
N ILE A 748 16.13 1.54 -18.95
CA ILE A 748 16.56 2.94 -18.84
C ILE A 748 16.07 3.51 -17.50
N VAL A 749 16.93 4.25 -16.80
CA VAL A 749 16.54 5.00 -15.59
C VAL A 749 16.55 6.49 -15.88
N GLN A 750 15.46 7.18 -15.57
CA GLN A 750 15.36 8.65 -15.65
C GLN A 750 14.86 9.22 -14.33
N ALA A 751 15.33 10.41 -13.96
CA ALA A 751 14.79 11.19 -12.85
C ALA A 751 13.75 12.19 -13.36
N ASP A 752 12.78 12.54 -12.52
CA ASP A 752 11.88 13.66 -12.76
C ASP A 752 12.28 14.90 -11.93
N ALA A 753 11.56 16.01 -12.14
CA ALA A 753 11.82 17.28 -11.45
C ALA A 753 11.71 17.20 -9.91
N GLY A 754 11.09 16.15 -9.37
CA GLY A 754 10.98 15.87 -7.95
C GLY A 754 12.03 14.87 -7.44
N CYS A 755 13.04 14.55 -8.26
CA CYS A 755 14.04 13.52 -8.00
C CYS A 755 13.45 12.11 -7.79
N ARG A 756 12.26 11.82 -8.35
CA ARG A 756 11.76 10.45 -8.43
C ARG A 756 12.36 9.77 -9.63
N ASN A 757 12.75 8.51 -9.46
CA ASN A 757 13.24 7.72 -10.57
C ASN A 757 12.11 6.96 -11.24
N THR A 758 12.16 6.88 -12.57
CA THR A 758 11.38 5.96 -13.40
C THR A 758 12.33 5.00 -14.10
N VAL A 759 12.08 3.70 -13.96
CA VAL A 759 12.75 2.66 -14.75
C VAL A 759 11.82 2.30 -15.91
N PHE A 760 12.26 2.50 -17.14
CA PHE A 760 11.53 2.15 -18.36
C PHE A 760 12.00 0.82 -18.92
N ASN A 761 11.08 0.04 -19.49
CA ASN A 761 11.44 -1.19 -20.19
C ASN A 761 12.47 -0.89 -21.27
N GLY A 762 13.49 -1.74 -21.44
CA GLY A 762 14.54 -1.55 -22.44
C GLY A 762 14.05 -1.70 -23.87
N VAL A 763 12.89 -2.35 -24.05
CA VAL A 763 12.28 -2.60 -25.34
C VAL A 763 10.91 -1.93 -25.40
N ALA A 764 10.67 -1.17 -26.47
CA ALA A 764 9.38 -0.54 -26.73
C ALA A 764 8.32 -1.59 -27.12
N GLN A 765 7.11 -1.36 -26.64
CA GLN A 765 5.90 -2.11 -26.95
C GLN A 765 5.09 -1.37 -28.02
N THR A 766 4.38 -2.13 -28.87
CA THR A 766 3.51 -1.59 -29.91
C THR A 766 2.13 -2.22 -29.91
N GLY A 767 1.14 -1.37 -30.22
CA GLY A 767 -0.24 -1.75 -30.50
C GLY A 767 -0.66 -1.66 -31.96
N ALA A 768 0.31 -1.57 -32.87
CA ALA A 768 0.08 -1.30 -34.28
C ALA A 768 -0.94 -2.25 -34.95
N GLU A 769 -0.94 -3.54 -34.59
CA GLU A 769 -1.86 -4.53 -35.17
C GLU A 769 -3.33 -4.26 -34.87
N TYR A 770 -3.62 -3.52 -33.80
CA TYR A 770 -4.98 -3.26 -33.34
C TYR A 770 -5.51 -1.89 -33.73
N VAL A 771 -4.67 -1.01 -34.30
CA VAL A 771 -5.02 0.38 -34.61
C VAL A 771 -6.26 0.48 -35.49
N GLN A 772 -6.33 -0.30 -36.58
CA GLN A 772 -7.48 -0.28 -37.49
C GLN A 772 -8.78 -0.68 -36.77
N ARG A 773 -8.72 -1.72 -35.94
CA ARG A 773 -9.87 -2.15 -35.13
C ARG A 773 -10.30 -1.10 -34.11
N LEU A 774 -9.34 -0.41 -33.48
CA LEU A 774 -9.64 0.69 -32.55
C LEU A 774 -10.28 1.88 -33.28
N MET A 775 -9.84 2.17 -34.52
CA MET A 775 -10.47 3.18 -35.37
C MET A 775 -11.90 2.82 -35.76
N GLU A 776 -12.19 1.55 -36.07
CA GLU A 776 -13.56 1.06 -36.30
C GLU A 776 -14.47 1.30 -35.08
N LEU A 777 -13.92 1.19 -33.87
CA LEU A 777 -14.61 1.49 -32.60
C LEU A 777 -14.64 2.99 -32.24
N GLY A 778 -14.19 3.85 -33.15
CA GLY A 778 -14.28 5.30 -33.00
C GLY A 778 -13.06 5.99 -32.40
N ALA A 779 -11.99 5.27 -32.03
CA ALA A 779 -10.77 5.89 -31.52
C ALA A 779 -10.07 6.72 -32.61
N ARG A 780 -9.64 7.94 -32.27
CA ARG A 780 -8.97 8.86 -33.20
C ARG A 780 -7.68 9.46 -32.68
N GLN A 781 -7.37 9.28 -31.41
CA GLN A 781 -6.23 9.92 -30.74
C GLN A 781 -5.25 8.84 -30.31
N PHE A 782 -4.12 8.73 -31.01
CA PHE A 782 -3.14 7.68 -30.81
C PHE A 782 -1.82 8.26 -30.34
N ARG A 783 -1.34 7.81 -29.18
CA ARG A 783 -0.14 8.34 -28.54
C ARG A 783 1.08 7.47 -28.80
N ILE A 784 2.20 8.13 -29.08
CA ILE A 784 3.55 7.58 -29.18
C ILE A 784 4.41 8.24 -28.11
N GLU A 785 5.09 7.45 -27.28
CA GLU A 785 6.00 7.97 -26.26
C GLU A 785 7.44 7.58 -26.54
N PHE A 786 8.33 8.57 -26.55
CA PHE A 786 9.78 8.36 -26.65
C PHE A 786 10.46 8.61 -25.30
N VAL A 787 11.49 7.82 -24.99
CA VAL A 787 12.32 7.94 -23.78
C VAL A 787 13.69 8.49 -24.11
N ASN A 788 14.51 7.77 -24.88
CA ASN A 788 15.89 8.14 -25.19
C ASN A 788 16.26 7.89 -26.67
N GLU A 789 15.27 7.71 -27.53
CA GLU A 789 15.44 7.48 -28.96
C GLU A 789 16.10 8.68 -29.62
N THR A 790 17.05 8.41 -30.50
CA THR A 790 17.75 9.41 -31.33
C THR A 790 16.78 10.06 -32.33
N PRO A 791 17.03 11.30 -32.80
CA PRO A 791 16.21 11.99 -33.81
C PRO A 791 15.84 11.14 -35.04
N ALA A 792 16.80 10.40 -35.61
CA ALA A 792 16.57 9.57 -36.77
C ALA A 792 15.56 8.43 -36.49
N ARG A 793 15.64 7.82 -35.29
CA ARG A 793 14.68 6.80 -34.85
C ARG A 793 13.30 7.40 -34.63
N VAL A 794 13.21 8.58 -34.01
CA VAL A 794 11.96 9.32 -33.82
C VAL A 794 11.27 9.56 -35.16
N GLN A 795 11.97 10.17 -36.12
CA GLN A 795 11.40 10.46 -37.45
C GLN A 795 10.94 9.18 -38.16
N HIS A 796 11.78 8.14 -38.16
CA HIS A 796 11.42 6.87 -38.77
C HIS A 796 10.19 6.22 -38.12
N THR A 797 10.11 6.20 -36.79
CA THR A 797 8.95 5.68 -36.07
C THR A 797 7.68 6.47 -36.42
N LEU A 798 7.74 7.80 -36.41
CA LEU A 798 6.59 8.65 -36.73
C LEU A 798 6.11 8.46 -38.17
N GLU A 799 7.02 8.37 -39.14
CA GLU A 799 6.70 8.09 -40.53
C GLU A 799 5.92 6.77 -40.66
N ARG A 800 6.41 5.69 -40.03
CA ARG A 800 5.75 4.39 -40.08
C ARG A 800 4.38 4.38 -39.42
N TYR A 801 4.21 5.01 -38.27
CA TYR A 801 2.89 5.11 -37.65
C TYR A 801 1.94 6.01 -38.45
N GLY A 802 2.45 7.06 -39.11
CA GLY A 802 1.67 7.88 -40.04
C GLY A 802 1.14 7.04 -41.22
N GLN A 803 2.01 6.22 -41.84
CA GLN A 803 1.62 5.28 -42.89
C GLN A 803 0.58 4.26 -42.40
N LEU A 804 0.71 3.77 -41.16
CA LEU A 804 -0.27 2.86 -40.56
C LEU A 804 -1.66 3.51 -40.41
N LEU A 805 -1.72 4.75 -39.89
CA LEU A 805 -3.00 5.47 -39.72
C LEU A 805 -3.67 5.77 -41.06
N GLN A 806 -2.89 5.97 -42.12
CA GLN A 806 -3.38 6.18 -43.48
C GLN A 806 -3.76 4.87 -44.19
N GLY A 807 -3.50 3.70 -43.58
CA GLY A 807 -3.72 2.39 -44.19
C GLY A 807 -2.71 2.00 -45.26
N ALA A 808 -1.60 2.72 -45.40
CA ALA A 808 -0.55 2.44 -46.38
C ALA A 808 0.31 1.22 -45.99
N ILE A 809 0.39 0.89 -44.70
CA ILE A 809 1.01 -0.33 -44.18
C ILE A 809 0.09 -0.99 -43.15
N SER A 810 0.23 -2.30 -43.00
CA SER A 810 -0.42 -3.08 -41.93
C SER A 810 0.35 -2.98 -40.62
N GLY A 811 -0.34 -3.19 -39.50
CA GLY A 811 0.31 -3.24 -38.19
C GLY A 811 1.35 -4.36 -38.09
N ALA A 812 1.11 -5.49 -38.75
CA ALA A 812 2.04 -6.62 -38.81
C ALA A 812 3.33 -6.30 -39.58
N GLN A 813 3.26 -5.41 -40.59
CA GLN A 813 4.45 -4.89 -41.29
C GLN A 813 5.23 -3.97 -40.37
N LEU A 814 4.57 -2.99 -39.74
CA LEU A 814 5.20 -2.04 -38.83
C LEU A 814 5.90 -2.76 -37.67
N TRP A 815 5.22 -3.71 -37.03
CA TRP A 815 5.77 -4.48 -35.92
C TRP A 815 7.06 -5.21 -36.30
N ARG A 816 7.06 -5.92 -37.43
CA ARG A 816 8.23 -6.67 -37.92
C ARG A 816 9.42 -5.77 -38.24
N GLU A 817 9.16 -4.61 -38.82
CA GLU A 817 10.20 -3.67 -39.23
C GLU A 817 10.85 -2.93 -38.07
N LEU A 818 10.05 -2.45 -37.12
CA LEU A 818 10.55 -1.72 -35.95
C LEU A 818 11.15 -2.63 -34.86
N ARG A 819 11.08 -3.98 -35.04
CA ARG A 819 11.56 -4.99 -34.07
C ARG A 819 11.05 -4.75 -32.65
N LEU A 820 9.79 -4.38 -32.52
CA LEU A 820 9.15 -4.03 -31.26
C LEU A 820 8.60 -5.29 -30.55
N GLN A 821 8.31 -5.19 -29.26
CA GLN A 821 7.45 -6.17 -28.60
C GLN A 821 5.99 -5.91 -29.03
N ASN A 822 5.33 -6.91 -29.62
CA ASN A 822 3.93 -6.79 -30.05
C ASN A 822 2.98 -7.08 -28.89
N GLN A 823 2.77 -6.09 -28.03
CA GLN A 823 1.92 -6.21 -26.86
C GLN A 823 1.26 -4.85 -26.55
N LEU A 824 -0.06 -4.85 -26.35
CA LEU A 824 -0.80 -3.78 -25.67
C LEU A 824 -1.45 -4.37 -24.41
N GLY A 825 -0.89 -4.01 -23.25
CA GLY A 825 -1.41 -4.38 -21.93
C GLY A 825 -1.51 -5.88 -21.66
N VAL A 826 -2.25 -6.23 -20.60
CA VAL A 826 -2.17 -7.51 -19.88
C VAL A 826 -2.68 -8.68 -20.73
N THR A 827 -1.80 -9.50 -21.31
CA THR A 827 -2.23 -10.79 -21.85
C THR A 827 -2.67 -11.66 -20.69
N ARG A 828 -3.98 -11.99 -20.57
CA ARG A 828 -4.58 -12.83 -19.51
C ARG A 828 -3.51 -13.59 -18.74
N GLY A 829 -3.19 -13.11 -17.54
CA GLY A 829 -2.17 -13.71 -16.68
C GLY A 829 -2.37 -15.22 -16.67
N THR A 830 -1.27 -15.98 -16.64
CA THR A 830 -1.26 -17.45 -16.62
C THR A 830 -2.09 -17.98 -15.45
N LEU A 831 -3.40 -18.11 -15.67
CA LEU A 831 -4.27 -19.13 -15.13
C LEU A 831 -4.28 -20.25 -16.17
N MET A 832 -3.14 -20.90 -16.30
CA MET A 832 -3.05 -22.34 -16.50
C MET A 832 -2.21 -22.90 -15.37
#